data_AF-A0A5J4W9Q3-F1
#
_entry.id   AF-A0A5J4W9Q3-F1
#
_cell.length_a   1.000
_cell.length_b   1.000
_cell.length_c   1.000
_cell.angle_alpha   90.00
_cell.angle_beta   90.00
_cell.angle_gamma   90.00
#
_symmetry.space_group_name_H-M   'P 1'
#
loop_
_entity.id
_entity.type
_entity.pdbx_description
1 polymer ?
#
loop_
_entity_poly.entity_id
_entity_poly.type
_entity_poly.pdbx_seq_one_letter_code
_entity_poly.pdbx_strand_id
1 'polypeptide(L)'
;MKLKINSRDVEQFSKFDELIFDKDYLTVNVLLVPLQLIDEIHAMYISDIDKVINGKLCPNNYQMIFNTKNQNYKRDLASHLKYCQGPETAKQVKLDHLLKPYYPHISNNKLLQKLVATSQSDLLSPTLNYITFDFETVENIINEDNVLAQLEPLSVASAATINDQITTLYFDLRNGTDFIEQWISQLFEVAIKVNEANQSNIPEVQIKDKNYIPFKPQVSVIGFNSKKFDMNLLLKHLIKNKTKIQYMGSTTQAKQTIVSHQDYDFDLRFIDILSFIPPNNTLKQFVEKFGTKGIKLTKGIFPHGSFNYDNYNLVLGLTTPFTKDDFYDKLNNKNISNEDYEQYVNDFTNFESRWEYLKHQNIRDVTCMINPINHLIQITWEEKVDMLGCISLAQIASQIKYKYCYDKFDINASYNIVNGFDQFKVTQYWWNNKVKGYINQDEFAKRDTINNVTEDDIDWIRDKVTNETCHLCHNKFTKENKPTLDRIDNSIGHTKQNYQLACQICNTVKADKDNDISKLKIQLMKYAIHEHLPMTINNESVYNMLKECMQGGLSNVYHQCNLKGITHINKLRYNHVIKTITSYDNQHVVTHILDLDFNSLYPSVFSGIFNKNNPYTNHQIYQAGGLTNYFKCTSNNSKQKARDIIMNDDRFNDKGQLFCVKIKGHIDEKHINSHINLAPICRKLTYNNSMEQIGEFMYNKMKSQGLTVDKPNTKLTSLLSTYNQFMCFTNYI
;
A
#
# COMPACT_ATOMS: atom_id res chain seq x y z
N MET A 1 -17.90 -24.83 51.13
CA MET A 1 -19.19 -24.84 50.42
C MET A 1 -19.30 -23.50 49.70
N LYS A 2 -18.77 -23.44 48.48
CA LYS A 2 -18.65 -22.22 47.66
C LYS A 2 -19.59 -22.38 46.46
N LEU A 3 -20.47 -21.40 46.28
CA LEU A 3 -21.40 -21.31 45.16
C LEU A 3 -20.62 -21.18 43.85
N LYS A 4 -20.97 -22.04 42.88
CA LYS A 4 -20.58 -21.95 41.48
C LYS A 4 -21.41 -20.85 40.82
N ILE A 5 -20.74 -19.88 40.18
CA ILE A 5 -21.31 -19.06 39.10
C ILE A 5 -20.55 -19.41 37.82
N ASN A 6 -21.31 -19.63 36.75
CA ASN A 6 -20.90 -20.20 35.47
C ASN A 6 -20.09 -19.20 34.65
N SER A 7 -18.97 -19.64 34.06
CA SER A 7 -18.00 -18.83 33.31
C SER A 7 -18.17 -18.95 31.79
N ARG A 8 -19.32 -18.55 31.25
CA ARG A 8 -19.50 -18.35 29.81
C ARG A 8 -20.00 -16.92 29.61
N ASP A 9 -19.39 -16.27 28.62
CA ASP A 9 -19.56 -14.88 28.22
C ASP A 9 -18.66 -13.91 28.98
N VAL A 10 -17.43 -13.80 28.49
CA VAL A 10 -16.54 -12.66 28.76
C VAL A 10 -16.39 -11.91 27.45
N GLU A 11 -16.70 -10.63 27.50
CA GLU A 11 -16.72 -9.65 26.41
C GLU A 11 -15.36 -9.51 25.68
N GLN A 12 -15.41 -9.07 24.43
CA GLN A 12 -14.29 -9.10 23.47
C GLN A 12 -14.05 -7.71 22.86
N PHE A 13 -12.77 -7.36 22.72
CA PHE A 13 -12.32 -6.10 22.10
C PHE A 13 -11.25 -6.39 21.04
N SER A 14 -10.67 -5.38 20.38
CA SER A 14 -9.52 -5.58 19.50
C SER A 14 -8.31 -4.77 19.99
N LYS A 15 -7.13 -5.03 19.41
CA LYS A 15 -5.87 -4.39 19.75
C LYS A 15 -5.85 -2.93 19.23
N PHE A 16 -5.48 -1.99 20.09
CA PHE A 16 -5.16 -0.61 19.69
C PHE A 16 -3.64 -0.41 19.70
N ASP A 17 -3.20 0.65 19.03
CA ASP A 17 -1.85 0.99 18.57
C ASP A 17 -0.64 0.33 19.27
N GLU A 18 0.32 -0.14 18.46
CA GLU A 18 1.66 -0.51 18.94
C GLU A 18 2.54 0.75 18.97
N LEU A 19 2.88 1.22 20.18
CA LEU A 19 3.86 2.28 20.37
C LEU A 19 5.22 1.66 20.68
N ILE A 20 6.18 1.87 19.77
CA ILE A 20 7.57 1.46 19.99
C ILE A 20 8.30 2.64 20.64
N PHE A 21 8.46 2.57 21.96
CA PHE A 21 9.41 3.39 22.69
C PHE A 21 10.55 2.50 23.16
N ASP A 22 11.62 2.44 22.36
CA ASP A 22 12.90 1.84 22.73
C ASP A 22 12.92 0.29 22.85
N LYS A 23 14.05 -0.34 22.51
CA LYS A 23 14.22 -1.81 22.48
C LYS A 23 14.43 -2.43 23.86
N ASP A 24 14.63 -1.59 24.87
CA ASP A 24 14.85 -1.99 26.26
C ASP A 24 13.53 -2.14 27.05
N TYR A 25 12.38 -1.86 26.44
CA TYR A 25 11.06 -1.99 27.08
C TYR A 25 10.26 -3.19 26.56
N LEU A 26 9.41 -3.73 27.44
CA LEU A 26 8.49 -4.81 27.14
C LEU A 26 7.40 -4.30 26.17
N THR A 27 7.27 -4.91 24.99
CA THR A 27 6.16 -4.62 24.08
C THR A 27 4.85 -5.09 24.73
N VAL A 28 3.97 -4.14 25.01
CA VAL A 28 2.67 -4.41 25.62
C VAL A 28 1.55 -4.04 24.66
N ASN A 29 0.55 -4.90 24.55
CA ASN A 29 -0.67 -4.56 23.82
C ASN A 29 -1.49 -3.61 24.69
N VAL A 30 -1.91 -2.47 24.16
CA VAL A 30 -2.74 -1.50 24.89
C VAL A 30 -4.03 -1.22 24.15
N LEU A 31 -5.10 -0.96 24.89
CA LEU A 31 -6.40 -0.52 24.41
C LEU A 31 -6.52 0.97 24.73
N LEU A 32 -6.63 1.82 23.70
CA LEU A 32 -6.85 3.25 23.89
C LEU A 32 -8.34 3.49 23.94
N VAL A 33 -8.83 3.84 25.13
CA VAL A 33 -10.23 4.17 25.36
C VAL A 33 -10.32 5.68 25.51
N PRO A 34 -10.88 6.41 24.52
CA PRO A 34 -11.30 7.77 24.76
C PRO A 34 -12.48 7.72 25.74
N LEU A 35 -12.28 8.24 26.97
CA LEU A 35 -13.39 8.41 27.89
C LEU A 35 -14.15 9.67 27.49
N GLN A 36 -15.46 9.55 27.29
CA GLN A 36 -16.31 10.66 26.87
C GLN A 36 -16.48 11.79 27.91
N LEU A 37 -15.84 11.68 29.09
CA LEU A 37 -16.12 12.53 30.25
C LEU A 37 -14.98 13.47 30.63
N ILE A 38 -13.78 13.27 30.10
CA ILE A 38 -12.58 14.07 30.42
C ILE A 38 -11.73 14.07 29.16
N ASP A 39 -11.07 15.17 28.79
CA ASP A 39 -10.11 15.26 27.67
C ASP A 39 -8.84 14.39 27.91
N GLU A 40 -9.02 13.12 28.30
CA GLU A 40 -8.00 12.15 28.68
C GLU A 40 -8.19 10.85 27.88
N ILE A 41 -7.09 10.40 27.26
CA ILE A 41 -7.05 9.08 26.60
C ILE A 41 -6.52 8.08 27.62
N HIS A 42 -7.35 7.12 28.01
CA HIS A 42 -6.92 6.04 28.90
C HIS A 42 -6.26 4.93 28.07
N ALA A 43 -5.05 4.53 28.48
CA ALA A 43 -4.36 3.37 27.92
C ALA A 43 -4.51 2.18 28.87
N MET A 44 -5.27 1.17 28.48
CA MET A 44 -5.45 -0.06 29.25
C MET A 44 -4.51 -1.14 28.76
N TYR A 45 -3.85 -1.86 29.67
CA TYR A 45 -2.98 -2.98 29.33
C TYR A 45 -3.78 -4.25 28.98
N ILE A 46 -3.53 -4.83 27.80
CA ILE A 46 -4.12 -6.09 27.36
C ILE A 46 -3.22 -7.24 27.82
N SER A 47 -3.67 -7.96 28.85
CA SER A 47 -2.94 -9.09 29.44
C SER A 47 -2.97 -10.38 28.59
N ASP A 48 -4.00 -10.56 27.75
CA ASP A 48 -4.16 -11.73 26.89
C ASP A 48 -4.90 -11.37 25.60
N ILE A 49 -4.15 -11.18 24.52
CA ILE A 49 -4.68 -10.78 23.21
C ILE A 49 -5.53 -11.86 22.54
N ASP A 50 -5.26 -13.14 22.81
CA ASP A 50 -5.97 -14.25 22.18
C ASP A 50 -7.40 -14.38 22.72
N LYS A 51 -7.60 -14.05 24.00
CA LYS A 51 -8.94 -13.94 24.60
C LYS A 51 -9.73 -12.78 23.99
N VAL A 52 -9.07 -11.65 23.84
CA VAL A 52 -9.65 -10.41 23.29
C VAL A 52 -10.20 -10.65 21.88
N ILE A 53 -9.45 -11.35 21.02
CA ILE A 53 -9.88 -11.65 19.64
C ILE A 53 -10.63 -12.99 19.47
N ASN A 54 -10.89 -13.75 20.56
CA ASN A 54 -11.55 -15.07 20.51
C ASN A 54 -10.92 -16.10 19.56
N GLY A 55 -9.61 -16.03 19.40
CA GLY A 55 -8.87 -16.81 18.43
C GLY A 55 -7.39 -16.78 18.77
N LYS A 56 -6.62 -17.67 18.16
CA LYS A 56 -5.16 -17.65 18.30
C LYS A 56 -4.60 -16.76 17.20
N LEU A 57 -4.06 -15.61 17.55
CA LEU A 57 -3.28 -14.82 16.60
C LEU A 57 -1.97 -15.56 16.33
N CYS A 58 -1.51 -15.57 15.08
CA CYS A 58 -0.20 -16.13 14.79
C CYS A 58 0.87 -15.41 15.64
N PRO A 59 1.55 -16.12 16.56
CA PRO A 59 2.55 -15.51 17.44
C PRO A 59 3.79 -15.03 16.66
N ASN A 60 3.94 -15.53 15.43
CA ASN A 60 5.03 -15.16 14.56
C ASN A 60 4.68 -13.88 13.78
N ASN A 61 3.68 -13.83 12.90
CA ASN A 61 3.50 -12.65 12.03
C ASN A 61 2.41 -11.66 12.46
N TYR A 62 1.58 -12.01 13.46
CA TYR A 62 0.42 -11.23 13.87
C TYR A 62 -0.55 -10.84 12.74
N GLN A 63 -0.58 -11.60 11.64
CA GLN A 63 -1.39 -11.30 10.43
C GLN A 63 -2.49 -12.33 10.15
N MET A 64 -2.46 -13.48 10.83
CA MET A 64 -3.39 -14.58 10.61
C MET A 64 -4.00 -15.02 11.93
N ILE A 65 -5.33 -15.14 11.96
CA ILE A 65 -6.09 -15.60 13.15
C ILE A 65 -6.58 -17.03 12.90
N PHE A 66 -6.38 -17.89 13.91
CA PHE A 66 -6.84 -19.27 13.91
C PHE A 66 -7.98 -19.44 14.92
N ASN A 67 -9.06 -20.09 14.48
CA ASN A 67 -10.11 -20.50 15.39
C ASN A 67 -9.63 -21.65 16.30
N THR A 68 -9.53 -21.39 17.60
CA THR A 68 -9.08 -22.38 18.61
C THR A 68 -10.10 -23.50 18.84
N LYS A 69 -11.37 -23.30 18.48
CA LYS A 69 -12.46 -24.28 18.60
C LYS A 69 -12.51 -25.27 17.42
N ASN A 70 -11.74 -25.02 16.36
CA ASN A 70 -11.67 -25.91 15.20
C ASN A 70 -10.95 -27.21 15.56
N GLN A 71 -11.51 -28.37 15.20
CA GLN A 71 -10.91 -29.69 15.43
C GLN A 71 -9.51 -29.83 14.82
N ASN A 72 -9.27 -29.13 13.70
CA ASN A 72 -8.00 -29.12 12.99
C ASN A 72 -7.04 -28.01 13.45
N TYR A 73 -7.42 -27.20 14.45
CA TYR A 73 -6.64 -26.03 14.91
C TYR A 73 -5.14 -26.32 15.08
N LYS A 74 -4.80 -27.39 15.82
CA LYS A 74 -3.39 -27.73 16.09
C LYS A 74 -2.61 -28.03 14.81
N ARG A 75 -3.22 -28.74 13.87
CA ARG A 75 -2.62 -29.07 12.56
C ARG A 75 -2.45 -27.81 11.74
N ASP A 76 -3.50 -27.01 11.60
CA ASP A 76 -3.51 -25.82 10.74
C ASP A 76 -2.53 -24.75 11.25
N LEU A 77 -2.48 -24.55 12.58
CA LEU A 77 -1.49 -23.69 13.21
C LEU A 77 -0.06 -24.23 13.02
N ALA A 78 0.19 -25.53 13.23
CA ALA A 78 1.51 -26.12 13.04
C ALA A 78 1.98 -26.03 11.57
N SER A 79 1.09 -26.29 10.62
CA SER A 79 1.34 -26.12 9.19
C SER A 79 1.66 -24.68 8.83
N HIS A 80 0.94 -23.71 9.42
CA HIS A 80 1.25 -22.29 9.24
C HIS A 80 2.61 -21.91 9.83
N LEU A 81 2.87 -22.27 11.09
CA LEU A 81 4.11 -21.96 11.80
C LEU A 81 5.35 -22.55 11.12
N LYS A 82 5.22 -23.67 10.41
CA LYS A 82 6.30 -24.26 9.61
C LYS A 82 6.84 -23.30 8.55
N TYR A 83 6.01 -22.40 8.02
CA TYR A 83 6.38 -21.46 6.95
C TYR A 83 6.32 -19.98 7.39
N CYS A 84 5.79 -19.69 8.58
CA CYS A 84 5.61 -18.34 9.09
C CYS A 84 6.85 -17.82 9.82
N GLN A 85 7.52 -16.80 9.27
CA GLN A 85 8.86 -16.34 9.68
C GLN A 85 8.90 -15.14 10.66
N GLY A 86 7.89 -14.94 11.52
CA GLY A 86 7.92 -13.88 12.54
C GLY A 86 7.66 -12.46 12.01
N PRO A 87 7.61 -11.41 12.85
CA PRO A 87 7.54 -10.01 12.41
C PRO A 87 8.96 -9.43 12.24
N GLU A 88 9.95 -10.07 12.87
CA GLU A 88 11.30 -9.61 13.16
C GLU A 88 12.36 -10.60 12.65
N THR A 89 12.16 -11.21 11.49
CA THR A 89 13.39 -11.38 10.70
C THR A 89 13.81 -9.98 10.33
N ALA A 90 15.08 -9.61 10.57
CA ALA A 90 15.69 -8.48 9.91
C ALA A 90 15.38 -8.66 8.43
N LYS A 91 14.33 -7.99 7.91
CA LYS A 91 13.65 -8.37 6.66
C LYS A 91 14.73 -8.58 5.63
N GLN A 92 15.10 -9.85 5.39
CA GLN A 92 16.16 -10.12 4.45
C GLN A 92 15.56 -9.71 3.13
N VAL A 93 16.23 -8.75 2.52
CA VAL A 93 15.71 -8.06 1.37
C VAL A 93 15.72 -9.09 0.25
N LYS A 94 14.54 -9.64 -0.07
CA LYS A 94 14.41 -10.57 -1.17
C LYS A 94 14.30 -9.78 -2.45
N LEU A 95 15.44 -9.59 -3.10
CA LEU A 95 15.52 -8.96 -4.40
C LEU A 95 15.20 -9.97 -5.49
N ASP A 96 14.64 -9.48 -6.59
CA ASP A 96 14.47 -10.28 -7.80
C ASP A 96 15.85 -10.68 -8.34
N HIS A 97 15.97 -11.88 -8.91
CA HIS A 97 17.21 -12.28 -9.59
C HIS A 97 17.54 -11.39 -10.80
N LEU A 98 16.50 -10.90 -11.48
CA LEU A 98 16.59 -10.02 -12.63
C LEU A 98 15.85 -8.71 -12.32
N LEU A 99 16.42 -7.59 -12.79
CA LEU A 99 15.74 -6.30 -12.75
C LEU A 99 14.41 -6.42 -13.51
N LYS A 100 13.31 -6.00 -12.88
CA LYS A 100 12.00 -5.94 -13.51
C LYS A 100 11.60 -4.49 -13.69
N PRO A 101 10.95 -4.12 -14.80
CA PRO A 101 10.41 -2.78 -14.91
C PRO A 101 9.40 -2.54 -13.79
N TYR A 102 9.29 -1.30 -13.31
CA TYR A 102 8.28 -0.92 -12.34
C TYR A 102 7.05 -0.35 -13.06
N TYR A 103 6.00 -1.17 -13.16
CA TYR A 103 4.75 -0.87 -13.88
C TYR A 103 3.54 -1.46 -13.09
N PRO A 104 3.25 -0.91 -11.89
CA PRO A 104 2.32 -1.52 -10.94
C PRO A 104 0.89 -1.70 -11.46
N HIS A 105 0.50 -0.91 -12.47
CA HIS A 105 -0.81 -0.98 -13.12
C HIS A 105 -1.08 -2.35 -13.76
N ILE A 106 -0.09 -2.96 -14.41
CA ILE A 106 -0.26 -4.24 -15.14
C ILE A 106 0.37 -5.41 -14.36
N SER A 107 1.43 -5.18 -13.59
CA SER A 107 2.30 -6.25 -13.06
C SER A 107 1.63 -7.28 -12.14
N ASN A 108 0.53 -6.89 -11.48
CA ASN A 108 -0.08 -7.69 -10.40
C ASN A 108 -1.33 -8.47 -10.83
N ASN A 109 -1.84 -8.25 -12.04
CA ASN A 109 -3.05 -8.91 -12.55
C ASN A 109 -2.74 -9.67 -13.85
N LYS A 110 -2.80 -11.00 -13.82
CA LYS A 110 -2.50 -11.84 -14.99
C LYS A 110 -3.55 -11.72 -16.10
N LEU A 111 -4.82 -11.54 -15.75
CA LEU A 111 -5.89 -11.30 -16.72
C LEU A 111 -5.62 -9.98 -17.45
N LEU A 112 -5.34 -8.91 -16.71
CA LEU A 112 -4.97 -7.61 -17.30
C LEU A 112 -3.71 -7.73 -18.17
N GLN A 113 -2.68 -8.46 -17.72
CA GLN A 113 -1.49 -8.74 -18.54
C GLN A 113 -1.87 -9.42 -19.85
N LYS A 114 -2.75 -10.42 -19.80
CA LYS A 114 -3.18 -11.14 -20.98
C LYS A 114 -3.94 -10.23 -21.95
N LEU A 115 -4.90 -9.46 -21.44
CA LEU A 115 -5.71 -8.52 -22.23
C LEU A 115 -4.86 -7.41 -22.85
N VAL A 116 -3.90 -6.84 -22.11
CA VAL A 116 -2.96 -5.86 -22.67
C VAL A 116 -2.09 -6.51 -23.75
N ALA A 117 -1.62 -7.74 -23.52
CA ALA A 117 -0.80 -8.45 -24.49
C ALA A 117 -1.53 -8.77 -25.80
N THR A 118 -2.84 -9.03 -25.73
CA THR A 118 -3.69 -9.33 -26.90
C THR A 118 -4.41 -8.11 -27.45
N SER A 119 -4.13 -6.89 -26.95
CA SER A 119 -4.82 -5.64 -27.34
C SER A 119 -6.35 -5.69 -27.13
N GLN A 120 -6.78 -6.30 -26.03
CA GLN A 120 -8.17 -6.50 -25.62
C GLN A 120 -8.51 -5.81 -24.28
N SER A 121 -7.69 -4.87 -23.83
CA SER A 121 -7.91 -4.13 -22.57
C SER A 121 -9.23 -3.37 -22.52
N ASP A 122 -9.78 -3.00 -23.67
CA ASP A 122 -11.07 -2.30 -23.78
C ASP A 122 -12.28 -3.18 -23.41
N LEU A 123 -12.10 -4.51 -23.32
CA LEU A 123 -13.14 -5.43 -22.85
C LEU A 123 -13.38 -5.33 -21.34
N LEU A 124 -12.48 -4.69 -20.59
CA LEU A 124 -12.66 -4.53 -19.15
C LEU A 124 -13.70 -3.45 -18.86
N SER A 125 -14.50 -3.70 -17.82
CA SER A 125 -15.40 -2.74 -17.20
C SER A 125 -14.96 -2.47 -15.76
N PRO A 126 -15.31 -1.31 -15.18
CA PRO A 126 -15.07 -1.06 -13.76
C PRO A 126 -15.91 -2.02 -12.90
N THR A 127 -15.39 -2.36 -11.72
CA THR A 127 -16.11 -3.17 -10.74
C THR A 127 -17.14 -2.29 -10.03
N LEU A 128 -18.42 -2.38 -10.42
CA LEU A 128 -19.53 -1.63 -9.83
C LEU A 128 -20.43 -2.48 -8.93
N ASN A 129 -20.16 -3.79 -8.81
CA ASN A 129 -20.88 -4.66 -7.89
C ASN A 129 -20.08 -4.87 -6.61
N TYR A 130 -20.58 -4.34 -5.51
CA TYR A 130 -19.97 -4.43 -4.19
C TYR A 130 -21.04 -4.30 -3.10
N ILE A 131 -20.63 -4.50 -1.85
CA ILE A 131 -21.51 -4.37 -0.68
C ILE A 131 -20.99 -3.21 0.18
N THR A 132 -21.86 -2.34 0.66
CA THR A 132 -21.57 -1.39 1.74
C THR A 132 -22.20 -1.87 3.04
N PHE A 133 -21.60 -1.54 4.19
CA PHE A 133 -22.16 -1.90 5.49
C PHE A 133 -21.78 -0.89 6.58
N ASP A 134 -22.56 -0.89 7.65
CA ASP A 134 -22.35 -0.07 8.84
C ASP A 134 -23.03 -0.71 10.06
N PHE A 135 -22.45 -0.53 11.24
CA PHE A 135 -23.04 -0.97 12.51
C PHE A 135 -23.51 0.25 13.31
N GLU A 136 -24.69 0.13 13.93
CA GLU A 136 -25.05 1.01 15.04
C GLU A 136 -24.68 0.34 16.36
N THR A 137 -24.23 1.12 17.34
CA THR A 137 -23.89 0.63 18.67
C THR A 137 -24.61 1.40 19.76
N VAL A 138 -24.73 0.78 20.93
CA VAL A 138 -25.25 1.38 22.15
C VAL A 138 -24.25 1.21 23.29
N GLU A 139 -24.17 2.19 24.18
CA GLU A 139 -23.29 2.16 25.34
C GLU A 139 -23.86 1.28 26.46
N ASN A 140 -23.10 0.28 26.87
CA ASN A 140 -23.29 -0.51 28.08
C ASN A 140 -22.39 0.03 29.19
N ILE A 141 -22.97 0.67 30.21
CA ILE A 141 -22.22 1.29 31.31
C ILE A 141 -21.86 0.21 32.34
N ILE A 142 -20.60 -0.22 32.34
CA ILE A 142 -20.09 -1.24 33.26
C ILE A 142 -19.30 -0.50 34.35
N ASN A 143 -19.87 -0.33 35.55
CA ASN A 143 -19.16 0.31 36.68
C ASN A 143 -18.30 -0.71 37.45
N GLU A 144 -17.27 -1.29 36.80
CA GLU A 144 -16.29 -2.16 37.45
C GLU A 144 -14.85 -1.80 37.06
N ASP A 145 -13.97 -1.69 38.08
CA ASP A 145 -12.50 -1.75 38.04
C ASP A 145 -11.79 -1.16 36.79
N ASN A 146 -12.12 0.09 36.46
CA ASN A 146 -11.51 0.97 35.43
C ASN A 146 -12.12 0.96 34.01
N VAL A 147 -13.17 0.19 33.72
CA VAL A 147 -13.98 0.37 32.49
C VAL A 147 -15.18 1.26 32.84
N LEU A 148 -15.52 2.25 32.00
CA LEU A 148 -16.68 3.13 32.24
C LEU A 148 -17.85 2.82 31.30
N ALA A 149 -17.58 2.37 30.07
CA ALA A 149 -18.61 1.96 29.11
C ALA A 149 -18.01 1.01 28.05
N GLN A 150 -18.84 0.07 27.58
CA GLN A 150 -18.57 -0.83 26.47
C GLN A 150 -19.60 -0.61 25.36
N LEU A 151 -19.18 -0.63 24.10
CA LEU A 151 -20.10 -0.50 22.98
C LEU A 151 -20.61 -1.87 22.54
N GLU A 152 -21.93 -2.04 22.61
CA GLU A 152 -22.62 -3.24 22.13
C GLU A 152 -23.29 -2.98 20.79
N PRO A 153 -23.23 -3.93 19.83
CA PRO A 153 -23.96 -3.83 18.58
C PRO A 153 -25.47 -3.73 18.80
N LEU A 154 -26.09 -2.67 18.26
CA LEU A 154 -27.53 -2.43 18.29
C LEU A 154 -28.20 -2.92 17.00
N SER A 155 -27.58 -2.61 15.86
CA SER A 155 -28.05 -2.99 14.53
C SER A 155 -26.88 -3.10 13.54
N VAL A 156 -27.14 -3.76 12.41
CA VAL A 156 -26.25 -3.78 11.25
C VAL A 156 -27.10 -3.59 10.00
N ALA A 157 -26.66 -2.67 9.14
CA ALA A 157 -27.24 -2.45 7.83
C ALA A 157 -26.19 -2.77 6.76
N SER A 158 -26.66 -3.25 5.60
CA SER A 158 -25.84 -3.32 4.41
C SER A 158 -26.64 -3.03 3.15
N ALA A 159 -25.97 -2.51 2.12
CA ALA A 159 -26.54 -2.31 0.80
C ALA A 159 -25.62 -2.90 -0.26
N ALA A 160 -26.15 -3.73 -1.14
CA ALA A 160 -25.40 -4.30 -2.26
C ALA A 160 -25.83 -3.66 -3.58
N THR A 161 -24.85 -3.27 -4.38
CA THR A 161 -25.03 -2.86 -5.77
C THR A 161 -24.83 -4.08 -6.67
N ILE A 162 -25.83 -4.42 -7.47
CA ILE A 162 -25.75 -5.53 -8.43
C ILE A 162 -26.38 -5.05 -9.73
N ASN A 163 -25.58 -4.83 -10.76
CA ASN A 163 -26.02 -4.33 -12.08
C ASN A 163 -26.94 -3.11 -11.94
N ASP A 164 -26.48 -2.09 -11.21
CA ASP A 164 -27.18 -0.84 -10.89
C ASP A 164 -28.44 -0.97 -10.01
N GLN A 165 -28.79 -2.17 -9.56
CA GLN A 165 -29.85 -2.39 -8.58
C GLN A 165 -29.29 -2.40 -7.15
N ILE A 166 -30.00 -1.74 -6.24
CA ILE A 166 -29.63 -1.69 -4.82
C ILE A 166 -30.54 -2.64 -4.06
N THR A 167 -29.94 -3.57 -3.32
CA THR A 167 -30.65 -4.41 -2.34
C THR A 167 -30.12 -4.12 -0.95
N THR A 168 -31.00 -4.04 0.04
CA THR A 168 -30.64 -3.65 1.42
C THR A 168 -30.96 -4.76 2.41
N LEU A 169 -30.07 -4.98 3.37
CA LEU A 169 -30.29 -5.84 4.53
C LEU A 169 -30.24 -5.00 5.79
N TYR A 170 -31.05 -5.37 6.77
CA TYR A 170 -31.05 -4.76 8.09
C TYR A 170 -31.40 -5.80 9.14
N PHE A 171 -30.59 -5.87 10.19
CA PHE A 171 -30.79 -6.72 11.36
C PHE A 171 -30.52 -5.90 12.61
N ASP A 172 -31.30 -6.13 13.66
CA ASP A 172 -31.10 -5.50 14.97
C ASP A 172 -31.34 -6.49 16.12
N LEU A 173 -31.16 -6.01 17.35
CA LEU A 173 -31.33 -6.82 18.55
C LEU A 173 -32.73 -7.46 18.68
N ARG A 174 -33.77 -6.95 18.01
CA ARG A 174 -35.11 -7.55 18.00
C ARG A 174 -35.15 -8.87 17.23
N ASN A 175 -34.16 -9.12 16.36
CA ASN A 175 -34.00 -10.39 15.64
C ASN A 175 -33.39 -11.52 16.50
N GLY A 176 -32.98 -11.22 17.75
CA GLY A 176 -32.32 -12.16 18.65
C GLY A 176 -30.84 -11.80 18.88
N THR A 177 -30.23 -12.44 19.87
CA THR A 177 -28.81 -12.20 20.22
C THR A 177 -27.83 -12.68 19.16
N ASP A 178 -28.28 -13.49 18.21
CA ASP A 178 -27.51 -14.01 17.07
C ASP A 178 -27.76 -13.22 15.76
N PHE A 179 -28.31 -11.99 15.84
CA PHE A 179 -28.66 -11.20 14.65
C PHE A 179 -27.44 -10.93 13.74
N ILE A 180 -26.23 -10.82 14.30
CA ILE A 180 -25.00 -10.64 13.52
C ILE A 180 -24.66 -11.91 12.74
N GLU A 181 -24.85 -13.08 13.35
CA GLU A 181 -24.72 -14.36 12.67
C GLU A 181 -25.74 -14.52 11.55
N GLN A 182 -26.98 -14.10 11.77
CA GLN A 182 -28.03 -14.08 10.75
C GLN A 182 -27.64 -13.14 9.60
N TRP A 183 -27.13 -11.94 9.91
CA TRP A 183 -26.62 -11.00 8.91
C TRP A 183 -25.44 -11.56 8.12
N ILE A 184 -24.44 -12.17 8.77
CA ILE A 184 -23.29 -12.79 8.09
C ILE A 184 -23.76 -13.87 7.11
N SER A 185 -24.71 -14.72 7.51
CA SER A 185 -25.26 -15.73 6.62
C SER A 185 -25.91 -15.10 5.38
N GLN A 186 -26.74 -14.06 5.55
CA GLN A 186 -27.33 -13.35 4.42
C GLN A 186 -26.30 -12.57 3.59
N LEU A 187 -25.24 -12.06 4.22
CA LEU A 187 -24.15 -11.37 3.54
C LEU A 187 -23.46 -12.29 2.53
N PHE A 188 -23.23 -13.56 2.87
CA PHE A 188 -22.68 -14.54 1.93
C PHE A 188 -23.63 -14.83 0.77
N GLU A 189 -24.93 -14.97 1.02
CA GLU A 189 -25.95 -15.17 -0.04
C GLU A 189 -26.00 -14.00 -1.02
N VAL A 190 -25.91 -12.76 -0.52
CA VAL A 190 -25.83 -11.56 -1.35
C VAL A 190 -24.49 -11.51 -2.09
N ALA A 191 -23.39 -11.89 -1.43
CA ALA A 191 -22.07 -11.91 -2.04
C ALA A 191 -21.94 -12.93 -3.17
N ILE A 192 -22.70 -14.04 -3.17
CA ILE A 192 -22.79 -14.96 -4.33
C ILE A 192 -23.25 -14.18 -5.56
N LYS A 193 -24.37 -13.45 -5.45
CA LYS A 193 -24.94 -12.67 -6.57
C LYS A 193 -24.00 -11.56 -7.03
N VAL A 194 -23.34 -10.87 -6.09
CA VAL A 194 -22.32 -9.87 -6.40
C VAL A 194 -21.12 -10.50 -7.13
N ASN A 195 -20.67 -11.68 -6.69
CA ASN A 195 -19.59 -12.41 -7.33
C ASN A 195 -19.98 -12.85 -8.75
N GLU A 196 -21.17 -13.45 -8.93
CA GLU A 196 -21.69 -13.86 -10.24
C GLU A 196 -21.74 -12.67 -11.21
N ALA A 197 -22.27 -11.52 -10.79
CA ALA A 197 -22.31 -10.30 -11.59
C ALA A 197 -20.90 -9.76 -11.93
N ASN A 198 -19.95 -9.87 -10.99
CA ASN A 198 -18.57 -9.50 -11.26
C ASN A 198 -17.88 -10.48 -12.23
N GLN A 199 -18.12 -11.79 -12.10
CA GLN A 199 -17.56 -12.80 -13.00
C GLN A 199 -18.14 -12.69 -14.40
N SER A 200 -19.43 -12.36 -14.56
CA SER A 200 -20.03 -12.16 -15.89
C SER A 200 -19.43 -10.98 -16.66
N ASN A 201 -18.83 -10.03 -15.95
CA ASN A 201 -18.15 -8.88 -16.54
C ASN A 201 -16.67 -9.16 -16.88
N ILE A 202 -16.14 -10.33 -16.50
CA ILE A 202 -14.78 -10.74 -16.82
C ILE A 202 -14.78 -11.37 -18.22
N PRO A 203 -13.98 -10.85 -19.18
CA PRO A 203 -13.88 -11.44 -20.50
C PRO A 203 -13.30 -12.86 -20.43
N GLU A 204 -13.86 -13.77 -21.22
CA GLU A 204 -13.38 -15.15 -21.29
C GLU A 204 -12.03 -15.19 -22.00
N VAL A 205 -10.96 -15.48 -21.23
CA VAL A 205 -9.60 -15.55 -21.76
C VAL A 205 -8.85 -16.76 -21.22
N GLN A 206 -8.24 -17.53 -22.12
CA GLN A 206 -7.41 -18.67 -21.75
C GLN A 206 -5.97 -18.22 -21.46
N ILE A 207 -5.50 -18.49 -20.23
CA ILE A 207 -4.12 -18.28 -19.81
C ILE A 207 -3.43 -19.65 -19.75
N LYS A 208 -2.50 -19.90 -20.69
CA LYS A 208 -1.83 -21.20 -20.87
C LYS A 208 -0.56 -21.30 -20.02
N ASP A 209 -0.73 -21.33 -18.70
CA ASP A 209 0.35 -21.48 -17.72
C ASP A 209 0.21 -22.83 -17.00
N LYS A 210 1.24 -23.69 -17.04
CA LYS A 210 1.20 -25.04 -16.43
C LYS A 210 0.82 -25.08 -14.95
N ASN A 211 1.15 -24.02 -14.20
CA ASN A 211 0.89 -23.88 -12.77
C ASN A 211 -0.04 -22.70 -12.45
N TYR A 212 -0.84 -22.22 -13.41
CA TYR A 212 -1.77 -21.13 -13.13
C TYR A 212 -2.99 -21.65 -12.38
N ILE A 213 -3.07 -21.21 -11.14
CA ILE A 213 -4.28 -21.29 -10.34
C ILE A 213 -4.88 -19.88 -10.40
N PRO A 214 -6.08 -19.72 -10.99
CA PRO A 214 -6.81 -18.45 -10.93
C PRO A 214 -6.89 -17.97 -9.48
N PHE A 215 -6.68 -16.67 -9.27
CA PHE A 215 -6.83 -16.12 -7.94
C PHE A 215 -8.29 -16.32 -7.49
N LYS A 216 -8.50 -16.72 -6.25
CA LYS A 216 -9.85 -16.87 -5.70
C LYS A 216 -10.56 -15.51 -5.79
N PRO A 217 -11.73 -15.40 -6.44
CA PRO A 217 -12.45 -14.13 -6.57
C PRO A 217 -12.67 -13.45 -5.21
N GLN A 218 -12.71 -12.12 -5.20
CA GLN A 218 -12.90 -11.35 -3.97
C GLN A 218 -14.06 -10.37 -4.13
N VAL A 219 -15.06 -10.49 -3.26
CA VAL A 219 -16.20 -9.57 -3.19
C VAL A 219 -15.87 -8.46 -2.21
N SER A 220 -15.90 -7.21 -2.67
CA SER A 220 -15.59 -6.05 -1.83
C SER A 220 -16.77 -5.72 -0.91
N VAL A 221 -16.47 -5.62 0.39
CA VAL A 221 -17.40 -5.18 1.45
C VAL A 221 -16.83 -3.91 2.08
N ILE A 222 -17.52 -2.80 1.92
CA ILE A 222 -16.98 -1.44 2.11
C ILE A 222 -17.71 -0.77 3.27
N GLY A 223 -16.98 -0.37 4.31
CA GLY A 223 -17.54 0.45 5.37
C GLY A 223 -16.94 1.86 5.40
N PHE A 224 -17.50 2.73 6.24
CA PHE A 224 -16.98 4.07 6.49
C PHE A 224 -16.34 4.13 7.87
N ASN A 225 -15.03 4.37 7.96
CA ASN A 225 -14.29 4.28 9.22
C ASN A 225 -14.38 2.89 9.89
N SER A 226 -14.66 1.86 9.09
CA SER A 226 -14.98 0.51 9.55
C SER A 226 -13.76 -0.29 9.98
N LYS A 227 -12.56 0.09 9.51
CA LYS A 227 -11.30 -0.61 9.80
C LYS A 227 -11.03 -0.78 11.29
N LYS A 228 -11.36 0.26 12.06
CA LYS A 228 -11.10 0.31 13.49
C LYS A 228 -12.33 0.00 14.33
N PHE A 229 -13.53 0.27 13.82
CA PHE A 229 -14.75 0.20 14.62
C PHE A 229 -15.54 -1.08 14.28
N ASP A 230 -16.22 -1.10 13.14
CA ASP A 230 -17.12 -2.20 12.75
C ASP A 230 -16.42 -3.55 12.66
N MET A 231 -15.17 -3.57 12.15
CA MET A 231 -14.42 -4.81 12.02
C MET A 231 -14.14 -5.46 13.38
N ASN A 232 -14.11 -4.70 14.47
CA ASN A 232 -13.95 -5.26 15.82
C ASN A 232 -15.21 -5.97 16.28
N LEU A 233 -16.36 -5.33 16.06
CA LEU A 233 -17.67 -5.89 16.38
C LEU A 233 -17.90 -7.18 15.60
N LEU A 234 -17.46 -7.20 14.33
CA LEU A 234 -17.68 -8.31 13.42
C LEU A 234 -16.72 -9.50 13.64
N LEU A 235 -15.48 -9.26 14.09
CA LEU A 235 -14.43 -10.28 14.13
C LEU A 235 -14.84 -11.50 14.97
N LYS A 236 -15.49 -11.27 16.13
CA LYS A 236 -15.94 -12.33 17.04
C LYS A 236 -16.92 -13.30 16.38
N HIS A 237 -17.75 -12.77 15.48
CA HIS A 237 -18.77 -13.54 14.77
C HIS A 237 -18.24 -14.21 13.50
N LEU A 238 -17.15 -13.69 12.91
CA LEU A 238 -16.49 -14.30 11.76
C LEU A 238 -15.58 -15.49 12.11
N ILE A 239 -15.07 -15.56 13.35
CA ILE A 239 -14.22 -16.68 13.81
C ILE A 239 -15.08 -17.90 14.12
N LYS A 240 -15.63 -18.51 13.07
CA LYS A 240 -16.40 -19.76 13.11
C LYS A 240 -15.59 -20.92 12.54
N ASN A 241 -16.07 -22.15 12.77
CA ASN A 241 -15.49 -23.32 12.10
C ASN A 241 -15.55 -23.08 10.57
N LYS A 242 -14.53 -23.53 9.83
CA LYS A 242 -14.38 -23.34 8.37
C LYS A 242 -14.04 -21.92 7.87
N THR A 243 -13.86 -20.93 8.74
CA THR A 243 -13.43 -19.58 8.32
C THR A 243 -11.94 -19.37 8.56
N LYS A 244 -11.27 -18.75 7.60
CA LYS A 244 -9.88 -18.27 7.70
C LYS A 244 -9.87 -16.76 7.48
N ILE A 245 -9.24 -16.03 8.39
CA ILE A 245 -9.15 -14.56 8.34
C ILE A 245 -7.70 -14.15 8.15
N GLN A 246 -7.46 -13.26 7.17
CA GLN A 246 -6.15 -12.72 6.85
C GLN A 246 -6.19 -11.19 6.86
N TYR A 247 -5.29 -10.59 7.63
CA TYR A 247 -5.07 -9.14 7.64
C TYR A 247 -3.95 -8.75 6.69
N MET A 248 -4.13 -7.60 6.03
CA MET A 248 -3.03 -6.90 5.39
C MET A 248 -2.73 -5.62 6.16
N GLY A 249 -1.51 -5.50 6.70
CA GLY A 249 -1.16 -4.49 7.70
C GLY A 249 -0.93 -5.13 9.07
N SER A 250 -0.84 -4.32 10.13
CA SER A 250 -0.96 -4.81 11.51
C SER A 250 -2.43 -4.96 11.87
N THR A 251 -2.73 -5.70 12.95
CA THR A 251 -4.09 -5.76 13.51
C THR A 251 -4.61 -4.39 13.98
N THR A 252 -3.72 -3.45 14.31
CA THR A 252 -4.04 -2.07 14.72
C THR A 252 -4.25 -1.11 13.56
N GLN A 253 -3.69 -1.42 12.39
CA GLN A 253 -3.75 -0.59 11.17
C GLN A 253 -4.05 -1.47 9.95
N ALA A 254 -5.09 -2.29 10.07
CA ALA A 254 -5.52 -3.16 9.00
C ALA A 254 -5.88 -2.32 7.76
N LYS A 255 -5.22 -2.58 6.64
CA LYS A 255 -5.56 -1.96 5.36
C LYS A 255 -6.75 -2.63 4.69
N GLN A 256 -6.89 -3.93 4.94
CA GLN A 256 -8.00 -4.77 4.49
C GLN A 256 -8.03 -6.05 5.34
N THR A 257 -9.21 -6.67 5.41
CA THR A 257 -9.43 -7.98 6.03
C THR A 257 -10.04 -8.92 5.00
N ILE A 258 -9.37 -10.03 4.71
CA ILE A 258 -9.87 -11.08 3.81
C ILE A 258 -10.46 -12.19 4.67
N VAL A 259 -11.70 -12.56 4.39
CA VAL A 259 -12.43 -13.64 5.04
C VAL A 259 -12.69 -14.73 4.01
N SER A 260 -12.01 -15.86 4.18
CA SER A 260 -12.18 -17.05 3.37
C SER A 260 -13.02 -18.08 4.11
N HIS A 261 -14.09 -18.54 3.50
CA HIS A 261 -14.93 -19.61 4.03
C HIS A 261 -14.84 -20.85 3.12
N GLN A 262 -14.76 -22.05 3.70
CA GLN A 262 -14.50 -23.29 2.93
C GLN A 262 -15.63 -23.67 1.98
N ASP A 263 -16.87 -23.28 2.30
CA ASP A 263 -18.05 -23.64 1.50
C ASP A 263 -18.25 -22.72 0.28
N TYR A 264 -17.42 -21.67 0.11
CA TYR A 264 -17.53 -20.71 -1.00
C TYR A 264 -16.23 -20.63 -1.80
N ASP A 265 -16.37 -20.48 -3.12
CA ASP A 265 -15.29 -20.35 -4.10
C ASP A 265 -14.78 -18.91 -4.26
N PHE A 266 -15.35 -17.94 -3.53
CA PHE A 266 -14.86 -16.56 -3.39
C PHE A 266 -14.47 -16.23 -1.94
N ASP A 267 -13.80 -15.09 -1.74
CA ASP A 267 -13.52 -14.50 -0.43
C ASP A 267 -14.26 -13.17 -0.26
N LEU A 268 -14.65 -12.83 0.97
CA LEU A 268 -15.10 -11.48 1.30
C LEU A 268 -13.88 -10.62 1.62
N ARG A 269 -13.81 -9.43 1.03
CA ARG A 269 -12.73 -8.47 1.24
C ARG A 269 -13.29 -7.20 1.88
N PHE A 270 -13.10 -7.09 3.18
CA PHE A 270 -13.50 -5.92 3.95
C PHE A 270 -12.46 -4.81 3.77
N ILE A 271 -12.94 -3.65 3.30
CA ILE A 271 -12.16 -2.43 3.09
C ILE A 271 -12.91 -1.22 3.68
N ASP A 272 -12.17 -0.14 3.89
CA ASP A 272 -12.72 1.11 4.42
C ASP A 272 -12.47 2.20 3.39
N ILE A 273 -13.53 2.94 3.06
CA ILE A 273 -13.48 3.99 2.05
C ILE A 273 -12.52 5.13 2.42
N LEU A 274 -12.24 5.33 3.71
CA LEU A 274 -11.24 6.30 4.18
C LEU A 274 -9.81 6.00 3.67
N SER A 275 -9.56 4.80 3.19
CA SER A 275 -8.27 4.44 2.55
C SER A 275 -8.08 5.08 1.17
N PHE A 276 -9.19 5.49 0.55
CA PHE A 276 -9.27 5.94 -0.84
C PHE A 276 -9.50 7.44 -0.96
N ILE A 277 -9.65 8.15 0.16
CA ILE A 277 -9.86 9.60 0.21
C ILE A 277 -8.87 10.26 1.18
N PRO A 278 -8.72 11.60 1.16
CA PRO A 278 -7.92 12.32 2.15
C PRO A 278 -8.39 12.05 3.59
N PRO A 279 -7.49 12.14 4.60
CA PRO A 279 -7.86 11.93 5.99
C PRO A 279 -8.84 13.00 6.51
N ASN A 280 -9.46 12.73 7.67
CA ASN A 280 -10.35 13.65 8.39
C ASN A 280 -11.61 14.08 7.62
N ASN A 281 -12.25 13.15 6.90
CA ASN A 281 -13.57 13.36 6.32
C ASN A 281 -14.64 12.65 7.15
N THR A 282 -15.72 13.36 7.48
CA THR A 282 -16.95 12.74 7.99
C THR A 282 -17.75 12.10 6.85
N LEU A 283 -18.68 11.18 7.16
CA LEU A 283 -19.55 10.58 6.14
C LEU A 283 -20.32 11.64 5.36
N LYS A 284 -20.85 12.66 6.06
CA LYS A 284 -21.51 13.82 5.45
C LYS A 284 -20.60 14.55 4.46
N GLN A 285 -19.37 14.88 4.86
CA GLN A 285 -18.41 15.55 3.99
C GLN A 285 -18.00 14.68 2.80
N PHE A 286 -17.90 13.36 2.99
CA PHE A 286 -17.63 12.42 1.91
C PHE A 286 -18.75 12.44 0.86
N VAL A 287 -20.01 12.35 1.30
CA VAL A 287 -21.17 12.40 0.41
C VAL A 287 -21.29 13.76 -0.29
N GLU A 288 -21.07 14.87 0.43
CA GLU A 288 -21.15 16.22 -0.13
C GLU A 288 -20.05 16.50 -1.18
N LYS A 289 -18.82 16.01 -0.93
CA LYS A 289 -17.67 16.25 -1.82
C LYS A 289 -17.67 15.34 -3.05
N PHE A 290 -18.06 14.07 -2.87
CA PHE A 290 -17.91 13.05 -3.91
C PHE A 290 -19.26 12.55 -4.46
N GLY A 291 -20.39 12.94 -3.90
CA GLY A 291 -21.72 12.62 -4.44
C GLY A 291 -22.10 13.47 -5.67
N THR A 292 -23.27 13.19 -6.23
CA THR A 292 -23.80 13.90 -7.41
C THR A 292 -24.17 15.35 -7.07
N LYS A 293 -23.67 16.31 -7.83
CA LYS A 293 -24.01 17.74 -7.68
C LYS A 293 -25.53 17.95 -7.72
N GLY A 294 -26.08 18.58 -6.68
CA GLY A 294 -27.50 18.90 -6.55
C GLY A 294 -28.31 17.90 -5.73
N ILE A 295 -27.79 16.70 -5.44
CA ILE A 295 -28.41 15.76 -4.50
C ILE A 295 -27.89 16.08 -3.09
N LYS A 296 -28.63 16.90 -2.34
CA LYS A 296 -28.40 17.06 -0.90
C LYS A 296 -28.89 15.81 -0.18
N LEU A 297 -28.02 14.82 -0.03
CA LEU A 297 -28.19 13.83 1.03
C LEU A 297 -27.83 14.52 2.35
N THR A 298 -28.83 15.03 3.07
CA THR A 298 -28.63 15.35 4.49
C THR A 298 -28.32 14.03 5.19
N LYS A 299 -27.15 13.90 5.83
CA LYS A 299 -26.98 12.82 6.82
C LYS A 299 -28.16 12.94 7.79
N GLY A 300 -28.86 11.85 8.05
CA GLY A 300 -30.03 11.96 8.91
C GLY A 300 -29.63 12.27 10.34
N ILE A 301 -30.60 12.84 11.05
CA ILE A 301 -30.40 13.41 12.37
C ILE A 301 -30.86 12.36 13.37
N PHE A 302 -29.93 11.81 14.15
CA PHE A 302 -30.21 10.78 15.15
C PHE A 302 -29.45 11.05 16.46
N PRO A 303 -30.11 10.95 17.63
CA PRO A 303 -29.49 11.26 18.91
C PRO A 303 -28.79 10.03 19.52
N HIS A 304 -27.55 9.76 19.09
CA HIS A 304 -26.78 8.57 19.52
C HIS A 304 -26.50 8.50 21.04
N GLY A 305 -26.59 9.61 21.77
CA GLY A 305 -26.34 9.66 23.22
C GLY A 305 -27.59 9.66 24.11
N SER A 306 -28.78 9.50 23.54
CA SER A 306 -30.06 9.64 24.26
C SER A 306 -30.53 8.38 24.99
N PHE A 307 -29.88 7.24 24.74
CA PHE A 307 -30.19 5.95 25.35
C PHE A 307 -28.92 5.12 25.54
N ASN A 308 -29.03 4.08 26.35
CA ASN A 308 -27.96 3.14 26.69
C ASN A 308 -28.49 1.69 26.63
N TYR A 309 -27.62 0.73 26.93
CA TYR A 309 -27.92 -0.69 26.82
C TYR A 309 -29.09 -1.15 27.73
N ASP A 310 -29.33 -0.44 28.85
CA ASP A 310 -30.40 -0.80 29.77
C ASP A 310 -31.77 -0.30 29.31
N ASN A 311 -31.83 0.81 28.56
CA ASN A 311 -33.08 1.48 28.22
C ASN A 311 -33.37 1.58 26.72
N TYR A 312 -32.47 1.15 25.83
CA TYR A 312 -32.63 1.30 24.37
C TYR A 312 -33.99 0.78 23.88
N ASN A 313 -34.45 -0.37 24.37
CA ASN A 313 -35.69 -0.97 23.89
C ASN A 313 -36.93 -0.16 24.29
N LEU A 314 -36.92 0.42 25.50
CA LEU A 314 -37.98 1.32 25.96
C LEU A 314 -37.97 2.62 25.17
N VAL A 315 -36.79 3.23 24.99
CA VAL A 315 -36.64 4.52 24.31
C VAL A 315 -36.97 4.39 22.83
N LEU A 316 -36.43 3.39 22.13
CA LEU A 316 -36.65 3.18 20.70
C LEU A 316 -38.05 2.64 20.38
N GLY A 317 -38.72 2.03 21.37
CA GLY A 317 -40.12 1.57 21.26
C GLY A 317 -41.15 2.71 21.27
N LEU A 318 -40.75 3.94 21.60
CA LEU A 318 -41.68 5.08 21.63
C LEU A 318 -42.10 5.51 20.22
N THR A 319 -43.37 5.90 20.11
CA THR A 319 -44.00 6.44 18.90
C THR A 319 -43.95 7.97 18.83
N THR A 320 -43.43 8.62 19.87
CA THR A 320 -43.21 10.06 19.91
C THR A 320 -41.79 10.42 19.45
N PRO A 321 -41.55 11.60 18.84
CA PRO A 321 -40.22 12.02 18.44
C PRO A 321 -39.31 12.22 19.66
N PHE A 322 -38.00 12.20 19.43
CA PHE A 322 -37.01 12.66 20.41
C PHE A 322 -37.21 14.14 20.70
N THR A 323 -36.98 14.52 21.95
CA THR A 323 -36.95 15.92 22.36
C THR A 323 -35.66 16.58 21.89
N LYS A 324 -35.61 17.90 21.86
CA LYS A 324 -34.39 18.61 21.46
C LYS A 324 -33.23 18.34 22.41
N ASP A 325 -33.50 18.11 23.68
CA ASP A 325 -32.46 17.84 24.69
C ASP A 325 -31.79 16.47 24.50
N ASP A 326 -32.49 15.52 23.87
CA ASP A 326 -31.94 14.20 23.53
C ASP A 326 -30.77 14.29 22.52
N PHE A 327 -30.68 15.37 21.75
CA PHE A 327 -29.62 15.61 20.76
C PHE A 327 -28.37 16.29 21.33
N TYR A 328 -28.31 16.47 22.65
CA TYR A 328 -27.17 17.11 23.28
C TYR A 328 -25.89 16.26 23.15
N ASP A 329 -24.95 16.77 22.35
CA ASP A 329 -23.63 16.20 22.18
C ASP A 329 -22.72 16.66 23.33
N LYS A 330 -22.53 15.77 24.31
CA LYS A 330 -21.66 16.01 25.47
C LYS A 330 -20.20 16.22 25.07
N LEU A 331 -19.72 15.59 24.00
CA LEU A 331 -18.32 15.67 23.55
C LEU A 331 -18.00 17.05 22.99
N ASN A 332 -18.89 17.56 22.15
CA ASN A 332 -18.71 18.87 21.53
C ASN A 332 -19.33 20.01 22.34
N ASN A 333 -19.96 19.70 23.48
CA ASN A 333 -20.71 20.62 24.33
C ASN A 333 -21.70 21.47 23.51
N LYS A 334 -22.42 20.81 22.59
CA LYS A 334 -23.32 21.45 21.61
C LYS A 334 -24.61 20.66 21.50
N ASN A 335 -25.71 21.39 21.35
CA ASN A 335 -26.98 20.80 20.95
C ASN A 335 -27.21 21.03 19.46
N ILE A 336 -28.15 20.29 18.88
CA ILE A 336 -28.66 20.49 17.53
C ILE A 336 -29.23 21.90 17.32
N SER A 337 -29.12 22.41 16.08
CA SER A 337 -29.76 23.68 15.70
C SER A 337 -31.29 23.59 15.74
N ASN A 338 -31.98 24.73 15.78
CA ASN A 338 -33.45 24.71 15.71
C ASN A 338 -33.93 24.18 14.36
N GLU A 339 -33.25 24.60 13.29
CA GLU A 339 -33.56 24.24 11.92
C GLU A 339 -33.41 22.73 11.69
N ASP A 340 -32.31 22.13 12.17
CA ASP A 340 -32.08 20.69 12.06
C ASP A 340 -33.08 19.91 12.94
N TYR A 341 -33.44 20.41 14.13
CA TYR A 341 -34.45 19.74 14.97
C TYR A 341 -35.85 19.76 14.34
N GLU A 342 -36.27 20.88 13.76
CA GLU A 342 -37.53 20.97 13.02
C GLU A 342 -37.54 20.00 11.82
N GLN A 343 -36.41 19.90 11.10
CA GLN A 343 -36.25 18.92 10.03
C GLN A 343 -36.42 17.48 10.55
N TYR A 344 -35.78 17.13 11.67
CA TYR A 344 -35.93 15.83 12.31
C TYR A 344 -37.39 15.50 12.67
N VAL A 345 -38.09 16.44 13.31
CA VAL A 345 -39.49 16.23 13.74
C VAL A 345 -40.40 16.00 12.53
N ASN A 346 -40.21 16.79 11.46
CA ASN A 346 -40.96 16.61 10.21
C ASN A 346 -40.66 15.26 9.56
N ASP A 347 -39.38 14.87 9.49
CA ASP A 347 -38.97 13.58 8.92
C ASP A 347 -39.57 12.40 9.73
N PHE A 348 -39.56 12.50 11.07
CA PHE A 348 -40.06 11.46 11.98
C PHE A 348 -41.55 11.12 11.78
N THR A 349 -42.37 12.07 11.30
CA THR A 349 -43.81 11.83 11.05
C THR A 349 -44.11 10.68 10.09
N ASN A 350 -43.13 10.28 9.29
CA ASN A 350 -43.23 9.16 8.34
C ASN A 350 -42.96 7.78 8.97
N PHE A 351 -42.66 7.72 10.26
CA PHE A 351 -42.23 6.50 10.95
C PHE A 351 -43.12 6.21 12.16
N GLU A 352 -43.50 4.96 12.35
CA GLU A 352 -44.38 4.53 13.44
C GLU A 352 -43.69 4.59 14.81
N SER A 353 -42.37 4.41 14.84
CA SER A 353 -41.57 4.37 16.07
C SER A 353 -40.14 4.84 15.82
N ARG A 354 -39.44 5.14 16.91
CA ARG A 354 -38.00 5.45 16.87
C ARG A 354 -37.16 4.28 16.36
N TRP A 355 -37.61 3.03 16.52
CA TRP A 355 -37.00 1.85 15.88
C TRP A 355 -37.07 1.90 14.35
N GLU A 356 -38.23 2.20 13.78
CA GLU A 356 -38.35 2.29 12.32
C GLU A 356 -37.59 3.49 11.75
N TYR A 357 -37.52 4.58 12.52
CA TYR A 357 -36.66 5.70 12.20
C TYR A 357 -35.17 5.33 12.22
N LEU A 358 -34.69 4.61 13.25
CA LEU A 358 -33.32 4.10 13.33
C LEU A 358 -32.97 3.22 12.13
N LYS A 359 -33.84 2.25 11.81
CA LYS A 359 -33.68 1.37 10.64
C LYS A 359 -33.55 2.15 9.34
N HIS A 360 -34.41 3.15 9.13
CA HIS A 360 -34.32 4.02 7.98
C HIS A 360 -32.98 4.78 7.94
N GLN A 361 -32.48 5.25 9.07
CA GLN A 361 -31.18 5.93 9.14
C GLN A 361 -30.00 5.01 8.83
N ASN A 362 -29.93 3.81 9.43
CA ASN A 362 -28.84 2.89 9.15
C ASN A 362 -28.82 2.44 7.68
N ILE A 363 -30.00 2.19 7.08
CA ILE A 363 -30.10 1.88 5.65
C ILE A 363 -29.67 3.10 4.79
N ARG A 364 -30.04 4.31 5.20
CA ARG A 364 -29.64 5.54 4.51
C ARG A 364 -28.13 5.76 4.55
N ASP A 365 -27.49 5.50 5.69
CA ASP A 365 -26.04 5.66 5.84
C ASP A 365 -25.27 4.70 4.92
N VAL A 366 -25.70 3.45 4.78
CA VAL A 366 -25.04 2.50 3.86
C VAL A 366 -25.34 2.76 2.39
N THR A 367 -26.55 3.20 2.06
CA THR A 367 -26.94 3.49 0.67
C THR A 367 -26.37 4.81 0.16
N CYS A 368 -26.23 5.83 1.02
CA CYS A 368 -25.68 7.13 0.63
C CYS A 368 -24.21 7.06 0.21
N MET A 369 -23.47 6.04 0.64
CA MET A 369 -22.10 5.77 0.22
C MET A 369 -21.98 5.34 -1.25
N ILE A 370 -23.04 4.74 -1.83
CA ILE A 370 -22.97 4.10 -3.15
C ILE A 370 -22.61 5.11 -4.25
N ASN A 371 -23.31 6.24 -4.33
CA ASN A 371 -23.08 7.24 -5.38
C ASN A 371 -21.65 7.83 -5.32
N PRO A 372 -21.16 8.30 -4.16
CA PRO A 372 -19.76 8.70 -3.99
C PRO A 372 -18.74 7.62 -4.37
N ILE A 373 -18.95 6.36 -3.96
CA ILE A 373 -18.05 5.25 -4.28
C ILE A 373 -18.04 5.02 -5.80
N ASN A 374 -19.21 4.97 -6.43
CA ASN A 374 -19.33 4.85 -7.88
C ASN A 374 -18.63 5.99 -8.61
N HIS A 375 -18.78 7.23 -8.14
CA HIS A 375 -18.07 8.38 -8.71
C HIS A 375 -16.55 8.25 -8.59
N LEU A 376 -16.04 7.82 -7.44
CA LEU A 376 -14.61 7.55 -7.26
C LEU A 376 -14.12 6.44 -8.20
N ILE A 377 -14.87 5.34 -8.31
CA ILE A 377 -14.59 4.25 -9.25
C ILE A 377 -14.51 4.80 -10.67
N GLN A 378 -15.47 5.62 -11.10
CA GLN A 378 -15.49 6.23 -12.43
C GLN A 378 -14.29 7.13 -12.67
N ILE A 379 -13.95 8.04 -11.74
CA ILE A 379 -12.76 8.91 -11.87
C ILE A 379 -11.49 8.08 -12.02
N THR A 380 -11.32 7.02 -11.23
CA THR A 380 -10.15 6.15 -11.38
C THR A 380 -10.19 5.34 -12.68
N TRP A 381 -11.38 5.04 -13.19
CA TRP A 381 -11.59 4.28 -14.40
C TRP A 381 -11.37 5.10 -15.68
N GLU A 382 -11.52 6.43 -15.63
CA GLU A 382 -11.05 7.33 -16.69
C GLU A 382 -9.55 7.09 -16.96
N GLU A 383 -8.80 6.75 -15.92
CA GLU A 383 -7.40 6.35 -15.99
C GLU A 383 -7.19 4.85 -16.24
N LYS A 384 -8.25 4.06 -16.48
CA LYS A 384 -8.23 2.60 -16.62
C LYS A 384 -7.63 1.89 -15.41
N VAL A 385 -7.76 2.46 -14.21
CA VAL A 385 -7.35 1.87 -12.94
C VAL A 385 -8.57 1.37 -12.20
N ASP A 386 -8.58 0.08 -11.84
CA ASP A 386 -9.61 -0.47 -10.97
C ASP A 386 -9.35 -0.04 -9.52
N MET A 387 -10.15 0.92 -9.02
CA MET A 387 -10.09 1.37 -7.64
C MET A 387 -10.28 0.23 -6.65
N LEU A 388 -11.26 -0.65 -6.87
CA LEU A 388 -11.53 -1.74 -5.95
C LEU A 388 -10.43 -2.80 -6.03
N GLY A 389 -9.68 -2.92 -7.13
CA GLY A 389 -8.43 -3.69 -7.20
C GLY A 389 -7.26 -3.11 -6.38
N CYS A 390 -7.37 -1.87 -5.89
CA CYS A 390 -6.35 -1.19 -5.10
C CYS A 390 -6.61 -1.30 -3.58
N ILE A 391 -5.60 -0.95 -2.77
CA ILE A 391 -5.67 -0.99 -1.30
C ILE A 391 -5.75 0.43 -0.71
N SER A 392 -5.33 1.46 -1.45
CA SER A 392 -5.37 2.85 -0.99
C SER A 392 -5.25 3.86 -2.13
N LEU A 393 -5.56 5.12 -1.82
CA LEU A 393 -5.35 6.28 -2.69
C LEU A 393 -3.88 6.39 -3.14
N ALA A 394 -2.92 6.08 -2.27
CA ALA A 394 -1.50 6.09 -2.62
C ALA A 394 -1.13 5.03 -3.67
N GLN A 395 -1.78 3.86 -3.64
CA GLN A 395 -1.59 2.85 -4.67
C GLN A 395 -2.21 3.29 -6.00
N ILE A 396 -3.41 3.89 -5.97
CA ILE A 396 -4.07 4.44 -7.17
C ILE A 396 -3.17 5.50 -7.81
N ALA A 397 -2.70 6.48 -7.03
CA ALA A 397 -1.79 7.51 -7.50
C ALA A 397 -0.50 6.92 -8.09
N SER A 398 0.07 5.89 -7.47
CA SER A 398 1.24 5.18 -8.03
C SER A 398 0.92 4.53 -9.38
N GLN A 399 -0.21 3.80 -9.50
CA GLN A 399 -0.59 3.16 -10.76
C GLN A 399 -0.79 4.17 -11.89
N ILE A 400 -1.55 5.24 -11.65
CA ILE A 400 -1.79 6.32 -12.62
C ILE A 400 -0.45 6.95 -13.03
N LYS A 401 0.38 7.35 -12.05
CA LYS A 401 1.68 7.98 -12.30
C LYS A 401 2.55 7.14 -13.23
N TYR A 402 2.73 5.86 -12.90
CA TYR A 402 3.62 5.01 -13.68
C TYR A 402 2.99 4.57 -15.00
N LYS A 403 1.66 4.52 -15.13
CA LYS A 403 0.99 4.31 -16.43
C LYS A 403 1.45 5.35 -17.46
N TYR A 404 1.43 6.64 -17.09
CA TYR A 404 1.87 7.74 -17.98
C TYR A 404 3.32 7.60 -18.48
N CYS A 405 4.22 6.95 -17.72
CA CYS A 405 5.58 6.67 -18.20
C CYS A 405 5.61 5.68 -19.39
N TYR A 406 4.55 4.90 -19.59
CA TYR A 406 4.41 3.88 -20.63
C TYR A 406 3.40 4.26 -21.71
N ASP A 407 2.97 5.52 -21.83
CA ASP A 407 2.00 5.94 -22.85
C ASP A 407 2.47 5.73 -24.29
N LYS A 408 3.79 5.71 -24.53
CA LYS A 408 4.40 5.42 -25.85
C LYS A 408 4.78 3.95 -26.01
N PHE A 409 4.41 3.09 -25.06
CA PHE A 409 4.67 1.67 -25.14
C PHE A 409 3.80 1.03 -26.22
N ASP A 410 4.44 0.25 -27.07
CA ASP A 410 3.84 -0.59 -28.10
C ASP A 410 4.49 -1.97 -28.00
N ILE A 411 3.66 -2.99 -27.74
CA ILE A 411 4.10 -4.37 -27.62
C ILE A 411 4.71 -4.93 -28.91
N ASN A 412 4.41 -4.34 -30.06
CA ASN A 412 4.91 -4.77 -31.37
C ASN A 412 6.10 -3.91 -31.85
N ALA A 413 6.44 -2.84 -31.14
CA ALA A 413 7.59 -2.02 -31.50
C ALA A 413 8.93 -2.72 -31.26
N SER A 414 9.97 -2.25 -31.96
CA SER A 414 11.34 -2.74 -31.82
C SER A 414 12.17 -1.83 -30.91
N TYR A 415 12.25 -2.19 -29.63
CA TYR A 415 13.14 -1.53 -28.68
C TYR A 415 14.56 -2.15 -28.71
N ASN A 416 15.48 -1.58 -29.49
CA ASN A 416 16.84 -2.13 -29.62
C ASN A 416 17.71 -1.81 -28.38
N ILE A 417 17.94 -2.79 -27.51
CA ILE A 417 18.83 -2.64 -26.34
C ILE A 417 20.29 -2.94 -26.68
N VAL A 418 20.51 -3.80 -27.68
CA VAL A 418 21.81 -4.43 -27.94
C VAL A 418 22.44 -3.80 -29.18
N ASN A 419 22.72 -2.49 -29.13
CA ASN A 419 23.46 -1.83 -30.19
C ASN A 419 24.96 -2.15 -30.03
N GLY A 420 25.63 -2.56 -31.12
CA GLY A 420 27.08 -2.72 -31.17
C GLY A 420 27.66 -4.14 -31.01
N PHE A 421 26.82 -5.18 -30.92
CA PHE A 421 27.30 -6.57 -30.89
C PHE A 421 27.22 -7.24 -32.26
N ASP A 422 28.23 -8.06 -32.59
CA ASP A 422 28.24 -8.85 -33.83
C ASP A 422 27.01 -9.76 -33.94
N GLN A 423 26.44 -9.83 -35.14
CA GLN A 423 25.40 -10.79 -35.48
C GLN A 423 25.92 -12.22 -35.25
N PHE A 424 25.06 -13.08 -34.70
CA PHE A 424 25.40 -14.47 -34.43
C PHE A 424 25.59 -15.24 -35.74
N LYS A 425 26.73 -15.92 -35.89
CA LYS A 425 26.98 -16.85 -36.99
C LYS A 425 26.77 -18.29 -36.52
N VAL A 426 25.90 -19.02 -37.20
CA VAL A 426 25.64 -20.44 -36.93
C VAL A 426 26.83 -21.28 -37.40
N THR A 427 27.48 -21.97 -36.45
CA THR A 427 28.56 -22.94 -36.72
C THR A 427 28.07 -24.36 -36.49
N GLN A 428 28.68 -25.35 -37.17
CA GLN A 428 28.34 -26.76 -36.99
C GLN A 428 28.50 -27.21 -35.54
N TYR A 429 29.62 -26.85 -34.90
CA TYR A 429 29.85 -27.18 -33.50
C TYR A 429 28.74 -26.66 -32.57
N TRP A 430 28.28 -25.43 -32.78
CA TRP A 430 27.19 -24.89 -31.99
C TRP A 430 25.87 -25.63 -32.25
N TRP A 431 25.57 -25.93 -33.51
CA TRP A 431 24.33 -26.63 -33.90
C TRP A 431 24.27 -28.05 -33.32
N ASN A 432 25.34 -28.83 -33.44
CA ASN A 432 25.41 -30.19 -32.90
C ASN A 432 25.17 -30.20 -31.38
N ASN A 433 25.74 -29.24 -30.65
CA ASN A 433 25.49 -29.11 -29.21
C ASN A 433 24.04 -28.73 -28.89
N LYS A 434 23.39 -27.91 -29.72
CA LYS A 434 21.97 -27.56 -29.55
C LYS A 434 21.06 -28.75 -29.83
N VAL A 435 21.27 -29.47 -30.92
CA VAL A 435 20.52 -30.69 -31.28
C VAL A 435 20.57 -31.71 -30.14
N LYS A 436 21.76 -32.01 -29.61
CA LYS A 436 21.91 -32.89 -28.43
C LYS A 436 21.10 -32.40 -27.24
N GLY A 437 21.13 -31.10 -26.96
CA GLY A 437 20.35 -30.49 -25.89
C GLY A 437 18.83 -30.61 -26.11
N TYR A 438 18.36 -30.53 -27.36
CA TYR A 438 16.94 -30.68 -27.70
C TYR A 438 16.46 -32.12 -27.56
N ILE A 439 17.23 -33.08 -28.05
CA ILE A 439 16.95 -34.52 -27.89
C ILE A 439 16.86 -34.88 -26.41
N ASN A 440 17.85 -34.50 -25.61
CA ASN A 440 17.85 -34.78 -24.17
C ASN A 440 16.62 -34.18 -23.45
N GLN A 441 16.18 -32.98 -23.85
CA GLN A 441 14.99 -32.35 -23.29
C GLN A 441 13.71 -33.11 -23.63
N ASP A 442 13.60 -33.56 -24.88
CA ASP A 442 12.41 -34.26 -25.37
C ASP A 442 12.32 -35.68 -24.81
N GLU A 443 13.45 -36.39 -24.73
CA GLU A 443 13.54 -37.70 -24.07
C GLU A 443 13.18 -37.60 -22.58
N PHE A 444 13.74 -36.63 -21.86
CA PHE A 444 13.42 -36.40 -20.45
C PHE A 444 11.92 -36.11 -20.24
N ALA A 445 11.30 -35.40 -21.17
CA ALA A 445 9.88 -35.10 -21.16
C ALA A 445 9.00 -36.21 -21.77
N LYS A 446 9.59 -37.34 -22.22
CA LYS A 446 8.91 -38.47 -22.88
C LYS A 446 8.13 -38.09 -24.14
N ARG A 447 8.66 -37.15 -24.93
CA ARG A 447 8.11 -36.76 -26.24
C ARG A 447 8.64 -37.67 -27.34
N ASP A 448 7.92 -37.73 -28.45
CA ASP A 448 8.41 -38.38 -29.68
C ASP A 448 9.59 -37.59 -30.27
N THR A 449 10.68 -38.28 -30.56
CA THR A 449 11.93 -37.72 -31.11
C THR A 449 12.22 -38.15 -32.54
N ILE A 450 11.36 -38.99 -33.16
CA ILE A 450 11.60 -39.56 -34.51
C ILE A 450 11.81 -38.46 -35.57
N ASN A 451 11.05 -37.37 -35.47
CA ASN A 451 11.06 -36.27 -36.44
C ASN A 451 11.76 -35.01 -35.91
N ASN A 452 12.58 -35.14 -34.87
CA ASN A 452 13.34 -34.01 -34.35
C ASN A 452 14.36 -33.49 -35.37
N VAL A 453 14.69 -32.20 -35.25
CA VAL A 453 15.80 -31.60 -36.00
C VAL A 453 17.11 -32.35 -35.75
N THR A 454 17.92 -32.51 -36.79
CA THR A 454 19.18 -33.26 -36.73
C THR A 454 20.40 -32.38 -36.99
N GLU A 455 21.60 -32.93 -36.80
CA GLU A 455 22.86 -32.23 -37.08
C GLU A 455 23.00 -31.85 -38.58
N ASP A 456 22.30 -32.55 -39.47
CA ASP A 456 22.28 -32.30 -40.92
C ASP A 456 21.45 -31.06 -41.32
N ASP A 457 20.61 -30.55 -40.41
CA ASP A 457 19.72 -29.41 -40.67
C ASP A 457 20.42 -28.04 -40.56
N ILE A 458 21.75 -27.99 -40.66
CA ILE A 458 22.53 -26.78 -40.42
C ILE A 458 22.18 -25.63 -41.38
N ASP A 459 22.03 -25.93 -42.67
CA ASP A 459 21.77 -24.89 -43.68
C ASP A 459 20.38 -24.28 -43.49
N TRP A 460 19.42 -25.10 -43.08
CA TRP A 460 18.08 -24.63 -42.70
C TRP A 460 18.14 -23.67 -41.51
N ILE A 461 18.81 -24.01 -40.40
CA ILE A 461 18.88 -23.11 -39.25
C ILE A 461 19.72 -21.86 -39.54
N ARG A 462 20.73 -21.95 -40.42
CA ARG A 462 21.54 -20.81 -40.86
C ARG A 462 20.72 -19.80 -41.65
N ASP A 463 19.91 -20.27 -42.60
CA ASP A 463 18.96 -19.43 -43.35
C ASP A 463 17.97 -18.75 -42.39
N LYS A 464 17.37 -19.52 -41.49
CA LYS A 464 16.39 -19.02 -40.51
C LYS A 464 16.96 -17.95 -39.59
N VAL A 465 18.13 -18.17 -38.98
CA VAL A 465 18.78 -17.19 -38.09
C VAL A 465 19.17 -15.91 -38.83
N THR A 466 19.44 -15.99 -40.13
CA THR A 466 19.78 -14.82 -40.96
C THR A 466 18.54 -13.98 -41.26
N ASN A 467 17.47 -14.62 -41.70
CA ASN A 467 16.28 -13.94 -42.23
C ASN A 467 15.29 -13.55 -41.12
N GLU A 468 15.15 -14.39 -40.09
CA GLU A 468 14.16 -14.19 -39.03
C GLU A 468 14.73 -13.42 -37.83
N THR A 469 13.88 -13.18 -36.84
CA THR A 469 14.19 -12.54 -35.56
C THR A 469 13.55 -13.34 -34.44
N CYS A 470 13.92 -13.06 -33.19
CA CYS A 470 13.21 -13.64 -32.05
C CYS A 470 11.72 -13.30 -32.09
N HIS A 471 10.84 -14.30 -32.00
CA HIS A 471 9.39 -14.07 -32.06
C HIS A 471 8.83 -13.32 -30.83
N LEU A 472 9.53 -13.36 -29.68
CA LEU A 472 9.12 -12.68 -28.44
C LEU A 472 9.59 -11.23 -28.37
N CYS A 473 10.79 -10.93 -28.87
CA CYS A 473 11.41 -9.62 -28.70
C CYS A 473 11.75 -8.90 -30.00
N HIS A 474 11.58 -9.54 -31.15
CA HIS A 474 11.85 -9.01 -32.49
C HIS A 474 13.31 -8.59 -32.76
N ASN A 475 14.24 -8.88 -31.85
CA ASN A 475 15.66 -8.60 -32.06
C ASN A 475 16.31 -9.64 -32.97
N LYS A 476 17.33 -9.20 -33.71
CA LYS A 476 18.30 -10.07 -34.36
C LYS A 476 19.18 -10.78 -33.32
N PHE A 477 19.69 -11.94 -33.69
CA PHE A 477 20.51 -12.77 -32.81
C PHE A 477 21.97 -12.29 -32.79
N THR A 478 22.57 -12.22 -31.60
CA THR A 478 23.96 -11.78 -31.40
C THR A 478 24.76 -12.82 -30.62
N LYS A 479 26.08 -12.63 -30.50
CA LYS A 479 26.93 -13.52 -29.68
C LYS A 479 26.49 -13.60 -28.22
N GLU A 480 26.00 -12.50 -27.65
CA GLU A 480 25.49 -12.44 -26.28
C GLU A 480 24.05 -12.97 -26.15
N ASN A 481 23.25 -12.82 -27.21
CA ASN A 481 21.86 -13.26 -27.22
C ASN A 481 21.60 -14.25 -28.35
N LYS A 482 22.12 -15.47 -28.14
CA LYS A 482 22.15 -16.56 -29.13
C LYS A 482 20.73 -17.06 -29.45
N PRO A 483 20.50 -17.56 -30.68
CA PRO A 483 19.22 -18.14 -31.06
C PRO A 483 18.97 -19.47 -30.33
N THR A 484 17.70 -19.82 -30.19
CA THR A 484 17.20 -21.11 -29.72
C THR A 484 15.92 -21.44 -30.47
N LEU A 485 15.66 -22.73 -30.68
CA LEU A 485 14.34 -23.22 -31.04
C LEU A 485 13.46 -23.23 -29.80
N ASP A 486 12.37 -22.48 -29.85
CA ASP A 486 11.28 -22.54 -28.89
C ASP A 486 10.11 -23.31 -29.53
N ARG A 487 9.48 -24.20 -28.76
CA ARG A 487 8.42 -25.07 -29.28
C ARG A 487 7.11 -24.29 -29.36
N ILE A 488 6.34 -24.52 -30.43
CA ILE A 488 4.99 -23.97 -30.57
C ILE A 488 4.04 -24.73 -29.64
N ASP A 489 4.09 -26.07 -29.69
CA ASP A 489 3.40 -26.98 -28.81
C ASP A 489 4.41 -27.76 -27.95
N ASN A 490 4.29 -27.61 -26.62
CA ASN A 490 5.15 -28.26 -25.65
C ASN A 490 4.91 -29.77 -25.47
N SER A 491 3.85 -30.31 -26.09
CA SER A 491 3.59 -31.76 -26.14
C SER A 491 4.34 -32.46 -27.29
N ILE A 492 4.78 -31.71 -28.30
CA ILE A 492 5.48 -32.21 -29.48
C ILE A 492 6.99 -31.92 -29.35
N GLY A 493 7.83 -32.81 -29.88
CA GLY A 493 9.29 -32.62 -29.92
C GLY A 493 9.73 -31.43 -30.79
N HIS A 494 11.04 -31.17 -30.82
CA HIS A 494 11.63 -30.11 -31.65
C HIS A 494 11.70 -30.48 -33.13
N THR A 495 10.54 -30.50 -33.81
CA THR A 495 10.45 -30.73 -35.26
C THR A 495 10.55 -29.40 -36.05
N LYS A 496 10.85 -29.48 -37.34
CA LYS A 496 10.87 -28.31 -38.24
C LYS A 496 9.51 -27.62 -38.40
N GLN A 497 8.41 -28.25 -38.02
CA GLN A 497 7.07 -27.67 -38.08
C GLN A 497 6.61 -27.14 -36.71
N ASN A 498 7.28 -27.52 -35.62
CA ASN A 498 6.90 -27.19 -34.25
C ASN A 498 7.90 -26.22 -33.59
N TYR A 499 8.34 -25.18 -34.29
CA TYR A 499 9.31 -24.25 -33.73
C TYR A 499 9.06 -22.78 -34.11
N GLN A 500 9.52 -21.90 -33.23
CA GLN A 500 9.76 -20.49 -33.50
C GLN A 500 11.15 -20.13 -32.98
N LEU A 501 11.85 -19.23 -33.66
CA LEU A 501 13.13 -18.75 -33.15
C LEU A 501 12.92 -17.83 -31.95
N ALA A 502 13.67 -18.08 -30.87
CA ALA A 502 13.70 -17.24 -29.68
C ALA A 502 15.14 -16.99 -29.26
N CYS A 503 15.40 -15.79 -28.76
CA CYS A 503 16.63 -15.47 -28.06
C CYS A 503 16.72 -16.30 -26.77
N GLN A 504 17.92 -16.76 -26.40
CA GLN A 504 18.14 -17.57 -25.21
C GLN A 504 17.53 -16.94 -23.95
N ILE A 505 17.72 -15.63 -23.74
CA ILE A 505 17.15 -14.91 -22.58
C ILE A 505 15.62 -14.96 -22.61
N CYS A 506 15.01 -14.67 -23.76
CA CYS A 506 13.55 -14.64 -23.90
C CYS A 506 12.94 -16.03 -23.66
N ASN A 507 13.56 -17.08 -24.21
CA ASN A 507 13.12 -18.46 -24.02
C ASN A 507 13.24 -18.89 -22.54
N THR A 508 14.33 -18.50 -21.86
CA THR A 508 14.47 -18.74 -20.40
C THR A 508 13.43 -17.99 -19.57
N VAL A 509 13.11 -16.74 -19.91
CA VAL A 509 12.13 -15.93 -19.18
C VAL A 509 10.70 -16.48 -19.38
N LYS A 510 10.36 -16.86 -20.62
CA LYS A 510 9.10 -17.50 -20.99
C LYS A 510 8.95 -18.85 -20.28
N ALA A 511 9.90 -19.76 -20.47
CA ALA A 511 9.81 -21.14 -19.99
C ALA A 511 8.45 -21.76 -20.37
N ASP A 512 7.70 -22.30 -19.39
CA ASP A 512 6.36 -22.89 -19.58
C ASP A 512 5.22 -21.89 -19.31
N LYS A 513 5.48 -20.59 -19.44
CA LYS A 513 4.48 -19.52 -19.24
C LYS A 513 3.80 -19.14 -20.55
N ASP A 514 2.63 -18.53 -20.42
CA ASP A 514 1.80 -18.01 -21.50
C ASP A 514 2.60 -17.08 -22.43
N ASN A 515 2.50 -17.33 -23.73
CA ASN A 515 3.28 -16.63 -24.77
C ASN A 515 3.01 -15.13 -24.76
N ASP A 516 1.75 -14.73 -24.66
CA ASP A 516 1.34 -13.33 -24.77
C ASP A 516 1.79 -12.54 -23.53
N ILE A 517 1.55 -13.09 -22.34
CA ILE A 517 2.02 -12.49 -21.08
C ILE A 517 3.56 -12.39 -21.07
N SER A 518 4.25 -13.41 -21.58
CA SER A 518 5.71 -13.43 -21.66
C SER A 518 6.24 -12.36 -22.63
N LYS A 519 5.64 -12.25 -23.81
CA LYS A 519 5.95 -11.21 -24.80
C LYS A 519 5.78 -9.82 -24.19
N LEU A 520 4.64 -9.55 -23.53
CA LEU A 520 4.38 -8.27 -22.86
C LEU A 520 5.46 -7.94 -21.83
N LYS A 521 5.79 -8.88 -20.93
CA LYS A 521 6.83 -8.65 -19.89
C LYS A 521 8.20 -8.35 -20.48
N ILE A 522 8.57 -9.07 -21.54
CA ILE A 522 9.83 -8.84 -22.25
C ILE A 522 9.82 -7.44 -22.87
N GLN A 523 8.76 -7.08 -23.60
CA GLN A 523 8.68 -5.78 -24.27
C GLN A 523 8.64 -4.61 -23.28
N LEU A 524 7.91 -4.73 -22.17
CA LEU A 524 7.93 -3.72 -21.10
C LEU A 524 9.33 -3.54 -20.51
N MET A 525 10.09 -4.63 -20.36
CA MET A 525 11.49 -4.56 -19.90
C MET A 525 12.36 -3.83 -20.91
N LYS A 526 12.17 -4.08 -22.20
CA LYS A 526 12.95 -3.40 -23.23
C LYS A 526 12.61 -1.92 -23.32
N TYR A 527 11.33 -1.58 -23.29
CA TYR A 527 10.88 -0.19 -23.28
C TYR A 527 11.40 0.56 -22.06
N ALA A 528 11.31 -0.04 -20.87
CA ALA A 528 11.84 0.59 -19.65
C ALA A 528 13.35 0.83 -19.71
N ILE A 529 14.12 -0.09 -20.31
CA ILE A 529 15.56 0.11 -20.51
C ILE A 529 15.82 1.21 -21.55
N HIS A 530 15.09 1.21 -22.66
CA HIS A 530 15.20 2.18 -23.74
C HIS A 530 14.90 3.61 -23.28
N GLU A 531 13.83 3.78 -22.50
CA GLU A 531 13.37 5.07 -21.97
C GLU A 531 13.97 5.41 -20.59
N HIS A 532 14.94 4.61 -20.10
CA HIS A 532 15.57 4.78 -18.79
C HIS A 532 14.60 4.85 -17.59
N LEU A 533 13.48 4.11 -17.67
CA LEU A 533 12.44 4.08 -16.65
C LEU A 533 12.84 3.32 -15.37
N PRO A 534 12.12 3.54 -14.26
CA PRO A 534 12.42 2.88 -13.00
C PRO A 534 12.27 1.35 -13.08
N MET A 535 13.23 0.65 -12.48
CA MET A 535 13.28 -0.82 -12.40
C MET A 535 13.51 -1.27 -10.95
N THR A 536 13.09 -2.49 -10.62
CA THR A 536 13.41 -3.12 -9.33
C THR A 536 14.93 -3.29 -9.19
N ILE A 537 15.43 -3.24 -7.96
CA ILE A 537 16.85 -3.45 -7.67
C ILE A 537 17.08 -4.95 -7.49
N ASN A 538 18.17 -5.48 -8.06
CA ASN A 538 18.59 -6.89 -7.88
C ASN A 538 19.91 -7.04 -7.11
N ASN A 539 20.50 -5.93 -6.65
CA ASN A 539 21.77 -5.90 -5.92
C ASN A 539 21.57 -5.40 -4.48
N GLU A 540 21.86 -6.26 -3.50
CA GLU A 540 21.67 -5.96 -2.07
C GLU A 540 22.54 -4.79 -1.57
N SER A 541 23.77 -4.67 -2.08
CA SER A 541 24.65 -3.54 -1.72
C SER A 541 24.08 -2.21 -2.20
N VAL A 542 23.51 -2.18 -3.40
CA VAL A 542 22.84 -0.98 -3.96
C VAL A 542 21.58 -0.67 -3.18
N TYR A 543 20.76 -1.67 -2.87
CA TYR A 543 19.57 -1.51 -2.05
C TYR A 543 19.91 -0.88 -0.68
N ASN A 544 20.91 -1.43 0.02
CA ASN A 544 21.32 -0.92 1.33
C ASN A 544 21.84 0.52 1.25
N MET A 545 22.61 0.85 0.20
CA MET A 545 23.10 2.21 -0.02
C MET A 545 21.95 3.22 -0.24
N LEU A 546 20.97 2.87 -1.08
CA LEU A 546 19.80 3.72 -1.32
C LEU A 546 18.91 3.83 -0.07
N LYS A 547 18.76 2.75 0.70
CA LYS A 547 18.04 2.75 1.97
C LYS A 547 18.68 3.68 3.00
N GLU A 548 20.00 3.78 3.05
CA GLU A 548 20.71 4.75 3.89
C GLU A 548 20.42 6.21 3.47
N CYS A 549 20.18 6.47 2.18
CA CYS A 549 19.78 7.79 1.66
C CYS A 549 18.32 8.13 1.96
N MET A 550 17.43 7.14 2.08
CA MET A 550 16.02 7.33 2.38
C MET A 550 15.82 7.69 3.86
N GLN A 551 15.97 8.97 4.17
CA GLN A 551 15.71 9.50 5.51
C GLN A 551 14.29 10.08 5.54
N GLY A 552 13.32 9.27 5.96
CA GLY A 552 11.98 9.78 6.28
C GLY A 552 12.07 10.79 7.41
N GLY A 553 11.68 12.04 7.14
CA GLY A 553 11.53 13.06 8.17
C GLY A 553 10.22 12.85 8.92
N LEU A 554 10.29 12.94 10.25
CA LEU A 554 9.16 13.48 10.98
C LEU A 554 8.93 14.88 10.40
N SER A 555 7.71 15.19 9.93
CA SER A 555 7.29 16.59 9.83
C SER A 555 7.32 17.10 11.27
N ASN A 556 8.47 17.62 11.67
CA ASN A 556 8.55 18.39 12.89
C ASN A 556 7.93 19.72 12.52
N VAL A 557 6.62 19.83 12.71
CA VAL A 557 5.94 21.11 12.86
C VAL A 557 6.63 21.78 14.04
N TYR A 558 7.61 22.64 13.77
CA TYR A 558 8.10 23.52 14.80
C TYR A 558 6.90 24.35 15.21
N HIS A 559 6.54 24.31 16.50
CA HIS A 559 5.62 25.28 17.11
C HIS A 559 6.31 26.66 17.18
N GLN A 560 6.83 27.14 16.05
CA GLN A 560 7.31 28.49 15.88
C GLN A 560 6.17 29.30 15.29
N CYS A 561 5.65 30.23 16.08
CA CYS A 561 4.68 31.21 15.60
C CYS A 561 5.41 32.19 14.67
N ASN A 562 5.21 32.03 13.36
CA ASN A 562 5.68 32.98 12.37
C ASN A 562 4.54 33.98 12.08
N LEU A 563 4.75 35.23 12.46
CA LEU A 563 3.78 36.31 12.31
C LEU A 563 4.13 37.17 11.10
N LYS A 564 3.16 37.34 10.20
CA LYS A 564 3.28 38.22 9.04
C LYS A 564 3.61 39.66 9.49
N GLY A 565 4.65 40.25 8.91
CA GLY A 565 5.11 41.62 9.19
C GLY A 565 5.88 41.78 10.50
N ILE A 566 6.03 40.72 11.30
CA ILE A 566 6.65 40.78 12.63
C ILE A 566 7.86 39.86 12.71
N THR A 567 7.74 38.60 12.26
CA THR A 567 8.84 37.64 12.38
C THR A 567 9.92 37.92 11.35
N HIS A 568 11.15 38.18 11.83
CA HIS A 568 12.33 38.31 10.98
C HIS A 568 12.81 36.95 10.48
N ILE A 569 13.39 36.93 9.27
CA ILE A 569 14.03 35.73 8.74
C ILE A 569 15.40 35.56 9.42
N ASN A 570 15.53 34.52 10.22
CA ASN A 570 16.79 34.18 10.89
C ASN A 570 17.81 33.55 9.91
N LYS A 571 19.10 33.87 10.08
CA LYS A 571 20.21 33.23 9.36
C LYS A 571 21.36 32.89 10.30
N LEU A 572 22.12 31.87 9.91
CA LEU A 572 23.38 31.47 10.50
C LEU A 572 24.55 32.08 9.72
N ARG A 573 25.60 32.46 10.44
CA ARG A 573 26.90 32.88 9.90
C ARG A 573 28.02 32.17 10.66
N TYR A 574 28.95 31.59 9.92
CA TYR A 574 30.18 31.02 10.43
C TYR A 574 31.31 32.05 10.43
N ASN A 575 32.02 32.17 11.54
CA ASN A 575 33.20 33.03 11.66
C ASN A 575 34.48 32.18 11.52
N HIS A 576 35.23 32.42 10.44
CA HIS A 576 36.46 31.68 10.12
C HIS A 576 37.60 31.86 11.14
N VAL A 577 37.63 32.98 11.86
CA VAL A 577 38.71 33.32 12.80
C VAL A 577 38.51 32.59 14.12
N ILE A 578 37.34 32.75 14.73
CA ILE A 578 37.02 32.17 16.05
C ILE A 578 36.32 30.82 15.97
N LYS A 579 36.05 30.31 14.75
CA LYS A 579 35.43 29.02 14.46
C LYS A 579 34.05 28.82 15.12
N THR A 580 33.30 29.91 15.31
CA THR A 580 31.95 29.87 15.89
C THR A 580 30.85 30.11 14.85
N ILE A 581 29.63 29.66 15.17
CA ILE A 581 28.42 29.93 14.39
C ILE A 581 27.57 30.90 15.19
N THR A 582 27.11 31.97 14.54
CA THR A 582 26.22 32.97 15.14
C THR A 582 24.89 32.97 14.39
N SER A 583 23.79 32.94 15.13
CA SER A 583 22.45 33.18 14.60
C SER A 583 22.13 34.68 14.68
N TYR A 584 21.57 35.24 13.62
CA TYR A 584 21.19 36.64 13.54
C TYR A 584 19.93 36.81 12.70
N ASP A 585 19.12 37.80 13.05
CA ASP A 585 17.96 38.18 12.27
C ASP A 585 18.40 39.06 11.10
N ASN A 586 17.90 38.75 9.90
CA ASN A 586 18.15 39.61 8.75
C ASN A 586 17.07 40.70 8.63
N GLN A 587 17.31 41.67 7.75
CA GLN A 587 16.40 42.82 7.55
C GLN A 587 15.04 42.46 6.94
N HIS A 588 14.87 41.24 6.44
CA HIS A 588 13.64 40.78 5.82
C HIS A 588 12.70 40.16 6.87
N VAL A 589 11.44 40.56 6.79
CA VAL A 589 10.36 40.00 7.61
C VAL A 589 9.49 39.06 6.77
N VAL A 590 8.82 38.10 7.41
CA VAL A 590 7.84 37.23 6.75
C VAL A 590 6.68 38.09 6.25
N THR A 591 6.50 38.20 4.93
CA THR A 591 5.43 39.04 4.35
C THR A 591 4.18 38.27 3.95
N HIS A 592 4.30 36.96 3.72
CA HIS A 592 3.22 36.09 3.27
C HIS A 592 3.36 34.70 3.93
N ILE A 593 2.23 34.10 4.28
CA ILE A 593 2.12 32.71 4.73
C ILE A 593 1.27 32.01 3.67
N LEU A 594 1.85 31.02 2.99
CA LEU A 594 1.25 30.38 1.81
C LEU A 594 0.63 29.01 2.13
N ASP A 595 1.15 28.29 3.13
CA ASP A 595 0.60 26.99 3.53
C ASP A 595 0.98 26.61 4.97
N LEU A 596 0.16 25.80 5.63
CA LEU A 596 0.45 25.15 6.91
C LEU A 596 0.87 23.72 6.60
N ASP A 597 2.09 23.32 6.99
CA ASP A 597 2.75 22.05 6.65
C ASP A 597 1.99 20.81 7.17
N PHE A 598 0.88 20.47 6.51
CA PHE A 598 0.15 19.23 6.69
C PHE A 598 -0.19 18.68 5.32
N ASN A 599 0.67 17.74 4.88
CA ASN A 599 0.60 16.89 3.69
C ASN A 599 1.54 17.27 2.54
N SER A 600 2.81 16.85 2.68
CA SER A 600 3.56 16.13 1.65
C SER A 600 3.58 16.74 0.23
N LEU A 601 4.04 17.98 0.09
CA LEU A 601 4.62 18.44 -1.17
C LEU A 601 6.01 17.82 -1.33
N TYR A 602 6.09 16.55 -1.72
CA TYR A 602 7.35 15.98 -2.19
C TYR A 602 7.53 16.37 -3.66
N PRO A 603 8.41 17.33 -4.01
CA PRO A 603 8.72 17.63 -5.42
C PRO A 603 9.35 16.44 -6.18
N SER A 604 9.57 15.29 -5.52
CA SER A 604 9.90 14.02 -6.17
C SER A 604 8.75 13.40 -6.97
N VAL A 605 7.53 13.97 -6.93
CA VAL A 605 6.36 13.38 -7.62
C VAL A 605 6.43 13.44 -9.14
N PHE A 606 7.22 14.34 -9.75
CA PHE A 606 7.39 14.38 -11.21
C PHE A 606 8.84 14.67 -11.60
N SER A 607 9.44 13.77 -12.38
CA SER A 607 10.74 14.02 -13.01
C SER A 607 10.63 15.22 -13.95
N GLY A 608 11.65 16.08 -14.00
CA GLY A 608 11.69 17.26 -14.87
C GLY A 608 11.15 18.55 -14.22
N ILE A 609 10.76 18.53 -12.94
CA ILE A 609 10.41 19.77 -12.22
C ILE A 609 11.64 20.65 -12.10
N PHE A 610 11.49 21.92 -12.51
CA PHE A 610 12.54 22.90 -12.36
C PHE A 610 12.77 23.27 -10.89
N ASN A 611 14.01 23.17 -10.42
CA ASN A 611 14.47 23.59 -9.11
C ASN A 611 15.78 24.38 -9.23
N LYS A 612 15.68 25.71 -9.10
CA LYS A 612 16.85 26.62 -9.12
C LYS A 612 17.94 26.26 -8.10
N ASN A 613 17.59 25.58 -7.01
CA ASN A 613 18.53 25.20 -5.96
C ASN A 613 19.32 23.92 -6.27
N ASN A 614 19.00 23.20 -7.36
CA ASN A 614 19.75 22.01 -7.81
C ASN A 614 20.43 22.25 -9.17
N PRO A 615 21.51 23.04 -9.25
CA PRO A 615 22.22 23.27 -10.51
C PRO A 615 22.86 21.99 -11.07
N TYR A 616 23.16 21.00 -10.21
CA TYR A 616 23.86 19.76 -10.55
C TYR A 616 23.04 18.81 -11.44
N THR A 617 21.80 19.16 -11.75
CA THR A 617 20.95 18.38 -12.64
C THR A 617 20.28 19.28 -13.67
N ASN A 618 21.00 20.33 -14.10
CA ASN A 618 20.47 21.38 -14.97
C ASN A 618 19.18 22.00 -14.40
N HIS A 619 19.14 22.19 -13.08
CA HIS A 619 17.96 22.66 -12.35
C HIS A 619 16.74 21.75 -12.51
N GLN A 620 16.88 20.46 -12.74
CA GLN A 620 15.76 19.52 -12.84
C GLN A 620 15.80 18.45 -11.75
N ILE A 621 14.67 18.17 -11.12
CA ILE A 621 14.54 17.03 -10.21
C ILE A 621 14.27 15.79 -11.04
N TYR A 622 15.11 14.77 -10.91
CA TYR A 622 14.94 13.51 -11.64
C TYR A 622 14.41 12.41 -10.73
N GLN A 623 13.59 11.53 -11.29
CA GLN A 623 13.25 10.26 -10.65
C GLN A 623 14.35 9.24 -10.93
N ALA A 624 14.64 8.38 -9.94
CA ALA A 624 15.64 7.33 -10.10
C ALA A 624 15.18 6.31 -11.16
N GLY A 625 15.97 6.14 -12.23
CA GLY A 625 15.76 5.14 -13.28
C GLY A 625 16.34 3.76 -12.92
N GLY A 626 16.73 2.99 -13.94
CA GLY A 626 17.42 1.70 -13.77
C GLY A 626 18.87 1.83 -13.30
N LEU A 627 19.36 0.85 -12.52
CA LEU A 627 20.77 0.75 -12.15
C LEU A 627 21.63 0.43 -13.38
N THR A 628 22.54 1.33 -13.74
CA THR A 628 23.48 1.11 -14.85
C THR A 628 24.74 0.38 -14.38
N ASN A 629 25.43 0.91 -13.37
CA ASN A 629 26.70 0.39 -12.87
C ASN A 629 26.79 0.47 -11.33
N TYR A 630 27.60 -0.41 -10.73
CA TYR A 630 27.95 -0.36 -9.31
C TYR A 630 29.46 -0.53 -9.11
N PHE A 631 30.09 0.37 -8.35
CA PHE A 631 31.51 0.34 -8.05
C PHE A 631 31.73 0.20 -6.53
N LYS A 632 32.41 -0.87 -6.10
CA LYS A 632 32.81 -1.06 -4.69
C LYS A 632 34.05 -0.22 -4.29
N CYS A 633 34.63 0.53 -5.23
CA CYS A 633 35.74 1.48 -5.04
C CYS A 633 36.93 0.96 -4.19
N THR A 634 37.28 -0.32 -4.31
CA THR A 634 38.37 -0.95 -3.55
C THR A 634 39.75 -0.70 -4.17
N SER A 635 39.82 -0.39 -5.47
CA SER A 635 41.05 -0.15 -6.23
C SER A 635 41.16 1.31 -6.70
N ASN A 636 42.38 1.79 -6.97
CA ASN A 636 42.59 3.14 -7.52
C ASN A 636 41.84 3.34 -8.85
N ASN A 637 41.82 2.32 -9.72
CA ASN A 637 41.09 2.37 -10.99
C ASN A 637 39.58 2.55 -10.78
N SER A 638 38.96 1.77 -9.88
CA SER A 638 37.52 1.89 -9.60
C SER A 638 37.17 3.22 -8.92
N LYS A 639 38.05 3.74 -8.05
CA LYS A 639 37.91 5.08 -7.47
C LYS A 639 38.00 6.17 -8.53
N GLN A 640 38.91 6.03 -9.50
CA GLN A 640 39.04 7.01 -10.58
C GLN A 640 37.79 7.01 -11.46
N LYS A 641 37.29 5.84 -11.88
CA LYS A 641 36.02 5.74 -12.63
C LYS A 641 34.84 6.40 -11.90
N ALA A 642 34.73 6.19 -10.59
CA ALA A 642 33.70 6.86 -9.80
C ALA A 642 33.87 8.39 -9.77
N ARG A 643 35.12 8.88 -9.66
CA ARG A 643 35.41 10.32 -9.73
C ARG A 643 35.12 10.91 -11.10
N ASP A 644 35.44 10.20 -12.17
CA ASP A 644 35.18 10.66 -13.54
C ASP A 644 33.68 10.84 -13.79
N ILE A 645 32.82 10.03 -13.16
CA ILE A 645 31.37 10.20 -13.19
C ILE A 645 30.93 11.42 -12.35
N ILE A 646 31.43 11.54 -11.12
CA ILE A 646 31.05 12.62 -10.19
C ILE A 646 31.55 14.00 -10.65
N MET A 647 32.69 14.03 -11.34
CA MET A 647 33.33 15.27 -11.78
C MET A 647 33.20 15.47 -13.30
N ASN A 648 32.34 14.71 -13.97
CA ASN A 648 32.07 14.88 -15.39
C ASN A 648 31.55 16.29 -15.66
N ASP A 649 32.03 16.97 -16.70
CA ASP A 649 31.54 18.29 -17.08
C ASP A 649 30.08 18.28 -17.58
N ASP A 650 29.60 17.12 -18.03
CA ASP A 650 28.20 16.89 -18.38
C ASP A 650 27.27 16.91 -17.16
N ARG A 651 27.79 16.98 -15.92
CA ARG A 651 26.98 17.04 -14.70
C ARG A 651 26.04 18.26 -14.63
N PHE A 652 26.15 19.24 -15.51
CA PHE A 652 25.25 20.41 -15.54
C PHE A 652 24.29 20.41 -16.73
N ASN A 653 24.24 19.33 -17.51
CA ASN A 653 23.38 19.20 -18.69
C ASN A 653 22.62 17.86 -18.71
N ASP A 654 21.89 17.61 -19.78
CA ASP A 654 21.05 16.42 -20.01
C ASP A 654 21.84 15.12 -20.24
N LYS A 655 23.15 15.19 -20.43
CA LYS A 655 24.06 14.04 -20.55
C LYS A 655 24.65 13.61 -19.20
N GLY A 656 24.43 14.39 -18.15
CA GLY A 656 24.89 14.08 -16.80
C GLY A 656 24.29 12.79 -16.26
N GLN A 657 25.08 12.05 -15.46
CA GLN A 657 24.61 10.81 -14.84
C GLN A 657 24.10 11.06 -13.42
N LEU A 658 22.99 10.41 -13.06
CA LEU A 658 22.56 10.30 -11.68
C LEU A 658 23.41 9.26 -10.94
N PHE A 659 23.80 9.56 -9.71
CA PHE A 659 24.56 8.63 -8.88
C PHE A 659 24.14 8.68 -7.42
N CYS A 660 24.39 7.56 -6.76
CA CYS A 660 24.45 7.46 -5.32
C CYS A 660 25.89 7.08 -4.94
N VAL A 661 26.50 7.83 -4.02
CA VAL A 661 27.91 7.62 -3.62
C VAL A 661 28.07 7.61 -2.11
N LYS A 662 28.84 6.67 -1.60
CA LYS A 662 29.21 6.62 -0.17
C LYS A 662 30.62 7.18 0.01
N ILE A 663 30.74 8.39 0.58
CA ILE A 663 32.03 9.08 0.76
C ILE A 663 32.23 9.59 2.19
N LYS A 664 33.49 9.84 2.52
CA LYS A 664 33.87 10.76 3.61
C LYS A 664 34.08 12.13 2.98
N GLY A 665 33.44 13.15 3.52
CA GLY A 665 33.47 14.49 2.91
C GLY A 665 33.24 15.60 3.91
N HIS A 666 33.70 16.79 3.57
CA HIS A 666 33.40 18.02 4.27
C HIS A 666 33.24 19.14 3.26
N ILE A 667 32.42 20.15 3.60
CA ILE A 667 32.40 21.41 2.87
C ILE A 667 33.69 22.16 3.21
N ASP A 668 34.43 22.57 2.19
CA ASP A 668 35.61 23.43 2.37
C ASP A 668 35.24 24.66 3.18
N GLU A 669 36.13 25.08 4.08
CA GLU A 669 35.82 26.13 5.06
C GLU A 669 35.29 27.40 4.38
N LYS A 670 35.92 27.83 3.28
CA LYS A 670 35.52 28.99 2.46
C LYS A 670 34.06 28.96 1.96
N HIS A 671 33.45 27.78 1.90
CA HIS A 671 32.07 27.57 1.41
C HIS A 671 31.06 27.30 2.53
N ILE A 672 31.47 27.24 3.81
CA ILE A 672 30.57 26.98 4.94
C ILE A 672 29.42 28.00 4.97
N ASN A 673 29.73 29.29 4.86
CA ASN A 673 28.71 30.34 4.90
C ASN A 673 27.68 30.24 3.77
N SER A 674 28.03 29.65 2.63
CA SER A 674 27.11 29.42 1.51
C SER A 674 26.12 28.29 1.77
N HIS A 675 26.43 27.37 2.69
CA HIS A 675 25.66 26.15 2.93
C HIS A 675 25.12 26.02 4.36
N ILE A 676 25.59 26.81 5.32
CA ILE A 676 25.26 26.65 6.74
C ILE A 676 23.77 26.81 7.06
N ASN A 677 23.04 27.58 6.26
CA ASN A 677 21.60 27.77 6.42
C ASN A 677 20.76 26.62 5.82
N LEU A 678 21.36 25.81 4.95
CA LEU A 678 20.74 24.64 4.34
C LEU A 678 21.83 23.61 4.05
N ALA A 679 22.31 22.95 5.10
CA ALA A 679 23.46 22.07 4.97
C ALA A 679 23.09 20.82 4.14
N PRO A 680 23.93 20.39 3.19
CA PRO A 680 23.51 19.43 2.15
C PRO A 680 23.40 17.98 2.64
N ILE A 681 23.79 17.68 3.88
CA ILE A 681 23.87 16.32 4.40
C ILE A 681 22.73 16.06 5.40
N CYS A 682 21.59 15.57 4.96
CA CYS A 682 20.47 15.21 5.84
C CYS A 682 20.61 13.78 6.39
N ARG A 683 20.75 13.61 7.71
CA ARG A 683 20.92 12.30 8.37
C ARG A 683 20.18 12.19 9.69
N LYS A 684 19.67 11.00 9.99
CA LYS A 684 19.32 10.63 11.36
C LYS A 684 20.61 10.41 12.14
N LEU A 685 20.88 11.26 13.13
CA LEU A 685 21.97 11.09 14.06
C LEU A 685 21.42 10.79 15.44
N THR A 686 21.96 9.77 16.07
CA THR A 686 21.77 9.50 17.49
C THR A 686 22.89 10.18 18.26
N TYR A 687 22.52 11.08 19.16
CA TYR A 687 23.44 11.79 20.05
C TYR A 687 22.84 11.84 21.45
N ASN A 688 23.67 11.97 22.48
CA ASN A 688 23.19 12.18 23.84
C ASN A 688 22.80 13.66 23.98
N ASN A 689 21.57 13.97 24.39
CA ASN A 689 21.15 15.37 24.57
C ASN A 689 21.64 15.97 25.90
N SER A 690 22.89 15.67 26.26
CA SER A 690 23.59 16.23 27.41
C SER A 690 24.05 17.66 27.15
N MET A 691 24.24 18.42 28.22
CA MET A 691 24.68 19.82 28.15
C MET A 691 25.96 20.00 27.32
N GLU A 692 26.89 19.05 27.38
CA GLU A 692 28.14 19.05 26.62
C GLU A 692 27.90 18.95 25.10
N GLN A 693 26.96 18.12 24.66
CA GLN A 693 26.75 17.85 23.23
C GLN A 693 25.82 18.86 22.55
N ILE A 694 24.78 19.36 23.24
CA ILE A 694 23.82 20.31 22.65
C ILE A 694 24.04 21.76 23.08
N GLY A 695 24.94 22.00 24.03
CA GLY A 695 25.22 23.30 24.62
C GLY A 695 24.22 23.70 25.71
N GLU A 696 24.70 24.55 26.62
CA GLU A 696 23.97 25.00 27.81
C GLU A 696 22.60 25.63 27.48
N PHE A 697 22.54 26.48 26.46
CA PHE A 697 21.29 27.15 26.08
C PHE A 697 20.18 26.16 25.69
N MET A 698 20.49 25.21 24.81
CA MET A 698 19.50 24.22 24.36
C MET A 698 19.13 23.26 25.48
N TYR A 699 20.10 22.85 26.30
CA TYR A 699 19.88 22.00 27.46
C TYR A 699 18.91 22.65 28.47
N ASN A 700 19.16 23.91 28.85
CA ASN A 700 18.32 24.64 29.79
C ASN A 700 16.90 24.89 29.24
N LYS A 701 16.78 25.19 27.93
CA LYS A 701 15.48 25.34 27.27
C LYS A 701 14.69 24.03 27.24
N MET A 702 15.34 22.90 26.95
CA MET A 702 14.69 21.59 26.99
C MET A 702 14.19 21.28 28.40
N LYS A 703 15.01 21.51 29.42
CA LYS A 703 14.65 21.30 30.82
C LYS A 703 13.48 22.19 31.27
N SER A 704 13.47 23.47 30.90
CA SER A 704 12.38 24.40 31.27
C SER A 704 11.05 24.08 30.58
N GLN A 705 11.09 23.42 29.42
CA GLN A 705 9.91 22.95 28.69
C GLN A 705 9.49 21.52 29.07
N GLY A 706 10.09 20.91 30.11
CA GLY A 706 9.78 19.55 30.53
C GLY A 706 10.23 18.46 29.55
N LEU A 707 11.09 18.79 28.59
CA LEU A 707 11.65 17.82 27.64
C LEU A 707 12.75 16.99 28.32
N THR A 708 12.90 15.73 27.91
CA THR A 708 13.92 14.82 28.45
C THR A 708 15.33 15.29 28.10
N VAL A 709 16.26 15.22 29.05
CA VAL A 709 17.69 15.54 28.91
C VAL A 709 18.55 14.37 29.37
N ASP A 710 19.84 14.37 29.01
CA ASP A 710 20.83 13.33 29.35
C ASP A 710 20.45 11.91 28.90
N LYS A 711 19.80 11.80 27.74
CA LYS A 711 19.43 10.55 27.09
C LYS A 711 19.82 10.53 25.60
N PRO A 712 20.07 9.34 25.03
CA PRO A 712 20.20 9.19 23.59
C PRO A 712 18.93 9.69 22.88
N ASN A 713 19.11 10.58 21.92
CA ASN A 713 18.04 11.13 21.09
C ASN A 713 18.44 11.00 19.63
N THR A 714 17.52 10.51 18.80
CA THR A 714 17.73 10.37 17.36
C THR A 714 16.94 11.44 16.62
N LYS A 715 17.64 12.35 15.94
CA LYS A 715 17.01 13.41 15.14
C LYS A 715 17.50 13.42 13.71
N LEU A 716 16.60 13.79 12.79
CA LEU A 716 16.99 14.18 11.43
C LEU A 716 17.69 15.54 11.50
N THR A 717 18.95 15.58 11.09
CA THR A 717 19.84 16.73 11.20
C THR A 717 20.52 17.01 9.86
N SER A 718 20.73 18.28 9.54
CA SER A 718 21.52 18.71 8.37
C SER A 718 22.96 18.98 8.78
N LEU A 719 23.94 18.37 8.10
CA LEU A 719 25.37 18.43 8.46
C LEU A 719 26.20 19.11 7.36
N LEU A 720 27.30 19.76 7.76
CA LEU A 720 28.30 20.34 6.85
C LEU A 720 29.50 19.41 6.58
N SER A 721 29.60 18.30 7.32
CA SER A 721 30.62 17.28 7.12
C SER A 721 30.09 15.91 7.51
N THR A 722 30.80 14.86 7.09
CA THR A 722 30.49 13.48 7.49
C THR A 722 31.20 13.05 8.77
N TYR A 723 31.92 13.94 9.47
CA TYR A 723 32.68 13.61 10.68
C TYR A 723 33.61 12.39 10.49
N ASN A 724 34.30 12.31 9.34
CA ASN A 724 35.15 11.18 8.96
C ASN A 724 34.44 9.81 8.86
N GLN A 725 33.11 9.79 8.85
CA GLN A 725 32.29 8.62 8.60
C GLN A 725 31.90 8.55 7.13
N PHE A 726 31.66 7.33 6.64
CA PHE A 726 31.16 7.11 5.30
C PHE A 726 29.65 7.34 5.27
N MET A 727 29.18 8.29 4.48
CA MET A 727 27.76 8.62 4.34
C MET A 727 27.34 8.59 2.86
N CYS A 728 26.09 8.20 2.59
CA CYS A 728 25.57 8.01 1.23
C CYS A 728 24.88 9.28 0.67
N PHE A 729 25.31 9.76 -0.48
CA PHE A 729 24.83 10.99 -1.11
C PHE A 729 24.16 10.67 -2.44
N THR A 730 23.15 11.45 -2.79
CA THR A 730 22.47 11.42 -4.09
C THR A 730 22.59 12.78 -4.73
N ASN A 731 22.68 12.85 -6.06
CA ASN A 731 22.74 14.11 -6.79
C ASN A 731 21.39 14.55 -7.40
N TYR A 732 20.36 13.70 -7.33
CA TYR A 732 19.05 13.94 -7.97
C TYR A 732 17.99 14.58 -7.05
N ILE A 733 18.34 14.90 -5.80
CA ILE A 733 17.54 15.65 -4.82
C ILE A 733 18.42 16.79 -4.33
#